data_AF-A0A841YXJ4-F1
#
_entry.id   AF-A0A841YXJ4-F1
#
_cell.length_a   1.000
_cell.length_b   1.000
_cell.length_c   1.000
_cell.angle_alpha   90.00
_cell.angle_beta   90.00
_cell.angle_gamma   90.00
#
_symmetry.space_group_name_H-M   'P 1'
#
loop_
_entity.id
_entity.type
_entity.pdbx_description
1 polymer ?
#
loop_
_entity_poly.entity_id
_entity_poly.type
_entity_poly.pdbx_seq_one_letter_code
_entity_poly.pdbx_strand_id
1 'polypeptide(L)'
;MKKRMSHLFFMLIASIIIGGFSLPAHADEIRTKEAYVLEEPTWLNNAGMSKGRYHDRQSLNIIVPANVELEMRQINPKFTDELMVYFIGDGTKQPAAYVTSEWSSLKSTVDLVPFIQTPFTKERPILEYRVTNQMKDLPTYHLNDNQEAFFKKWDTEGSSYALVTSEYFQMLIPEKDKTYLKQMKDFNSINNLIDYYTDVFKTYNDMAGLSFTPLNPTDKNIPNKYFIQANAKANPISFAAYNNYMTAQTGDSLATAFLSKEWAWAALHEIGHGYQGAFIDPMVNVIMNPNDWGFDVNEVWNNQYAAAYQQKIFGKDIYKKGEIYANGAKENRENQVMNLWQNKHIPMQLWDKEAKLDMLIALNEKTASKGFTNFNKEFRKLMNQSEYNSSNTLLLDLISKYYAEASGFDFTSVLTSAGGKLSQKQKTENYYKKDQPVAPLAELLTPDKLANVQTQLGLNFPYALVDTAQLVPTELSGNVTLTLDIDDLSQIQNKLLVIRDGKKVVREVSLTNNKITLNSLPIGIYNLDWPTGDTNKYSVDTKYLRVKNGPTTVPVKYTAKQTSDLTKQAIHFKGVNSSEYSTAYVDLNNEKLTIENNYKNVNPSNGGALYSKIEILDLNNRVTYSREILGNSTLSIGLDETTIKDGYHIRIFHDNPSLLSIDNMTITGPSAKTHTFIVTKLGLQQKDSAFDMKASLATVIDKAAKEIQDNTTMLTSPYVEAKDDLLLAIQLLDNPAKSFLLDKYKDILPDTNLDPKNPLIAPTLDDLDITSTAISGKRLSEGGITMIVHNSDGSYRRYAYYSETDGSFNIPLNYYGQPIILAAGTRVELFYKKLDLISPSTIKSVTVPIENNLIANDYTFGDSLLTGKFDGDITKVRLWINDKVVTQATTSSDSSFAFNNAANFITKATDKVELVGVDKAYNEKKRILLSVKSSSVTTTNLTAAPYKIGTSTLTGTFGNSISKVRLWINGKVVTQATTTSNGSYTFTNIANFIPNATDKVEIVGVDSQYKELNRIRVIVTDPSPLDSQLSVDNFKIGDKTMTGSFGKKIAKVRLWINGKVVQQATTTNGMFTFTSTNYLITSPNDIVEIIGVDEQYKEVTKITIKC
;
A
#
# COMPACT_ATOMS: atom_id res chain seq x y z
N MET A 1 -77.62 -51.77 -75.89
CA MET A 1 -77.95 -51.42 -77.30
C MET A 1 -76.96 -50.36 -77.75
N LYS A 2 -75.94 -50.74 -78.54
CA LYS A 2 -75.94 -50.66 -80.01
C LYS A 2 -76.30 -49.27 -80.57
N LYS A 3 -75.27 -48.61 -81.09
CA LYS A 3 -75.20 -47.91 -82.39
C LYS A 3 -76.17 -46.74 -82.63
N ARG A 4 -75.63 -45.52 -82.58
CA ARG A 4 -75.42 -44.61 -83.74
C ARG A 4 -75.34 -43.17 -83.25
N MET A 5 -74.14 -42.62 -83.15
CA MET A 5 -73.85 -41.21 -83.47
C MET A 5 -72.33 -41.05 -83.58
N SER A 6 -71.80 -41.61 -84.66
CA SER A 6 -70.46 -41.34 -85.18
C SER A 6 -70.71 -40.82 -86.60
N HIS A 7 -70.01 -39.76 -87.00
CA HIS A 7 -69.89 -39.13 -88.33
C HIS A 7 -70.22 -37.63 -88.47
N LEU A 8 -70.47 -36.88 -87.38
CA LEU A 8 -70.43 -35.40 -87.44
C LEU A 8 -69.44 -34.73 -86.48
N PHE A 9 -68.66 -35.50 -85.73
CA PHE A 9 -67.72 -34.98 -84.71
C PHE A 9 -66.25 -34.93 -85.19
N PHE A 10 -65.92 -35.53 -86.34
CA PHE A 10 -64.54 -35.65 -86.83
C PHE A 10 -64.15 -34.69 -87.96
N MET A 11 -65.06 -33.87 -88.49
CA MET A 11 -64.75 -32.82 -89.48
C MET A 11 -64.70 -31.39 -88.90
N LEU A 12 -64.92 -31.21 -87.59
CA LEU A 12 -64.71 -29.92 -86.91
C LEU A 12 -63.36 -29.86 -86.15
N ILE A 13 -62.64 -30.98 -86.06
CA ILE A 13 -61.40 -31.11 -85.27
C ILE A 13 -60.13 -30.98 -86.14
N ALA A 14 -60.25 -30.90 -87.47
CA ALA A 14 -59.11 -30.71 -88.38
C ALA A 14 -58.96 -29.26 -88.92
N SER A 15 -59.77 -28.30 -88.44
CA SER A 15 -59.72 -26.89 -88.89
C SER A 15 -59.36 -25.88 -87.79
N ILE A 16 -59.01 -26.35 -86.59
CA ILE A 16 -58.43 -25.54 -85.50
C ILE A 16 -57.05 -26.11 -85.14
N ILE A 17 -56.26 -26.40 -86.18
CA ILE A 17 -54.82 -26.65 -86.10
C ILE A 17 -54.20 -25.85 -87.26
N ILE A 18 -54.25 -24.53 -87.14
CA ILE A 18 -53.38 -23.48 -87.72
C ILE A 18 -53.95 -22.19 -87.10
N GLY A 19 -53.57 -21.95 -85.85
CA GLY A 19 -53.82 -20.72 -85.12
C GLY A 19 -52.64 -20.61 -84.17
N GLY A 20 -51.67 -19.77 -84.55
CA GLY A 20 -50.42 -19.65 -83.82
C GLY A 20 -50.69 -19.41 -82.35
N PHE A 21 -50.03 -20.20 -81.49
CA PHE A 21 -49.76 -19.77 -80.13
C PHE A 21 -48.76 -18.60 -80.23
N SER A 22 -49.26 -17.40 -80.52
CA SER A 22 -48.58 -16.20 -80.08
C SER A 22 -48.63 -16.25 -78.56
N LEU A 23 -47.48 -16.47 -77.93
CA LEU A 23 -47.23 -16.13 -76.53
C LEU A 23 -47.88 -14.76 -76.27
N PRO A 24 -48.61 -14.55 -75.17
CA PRO A 24 -49.04 -13.21 -74.83
C PRO A 24 -47.77 -12.35 -74.74
N ALA A 25 -47.64 -11.41 -75.68
CA ALA A 25 -46.65 -10.36 -75.60
C ALA A 25 -47.02 -9.51 -74.39
N HIS A 26 -46.44 -9.83 -73.23
CA HIS A 26 -46.45 -8.92 -72.10
C HIS A 26 -45.72 -7.66 -72.57
N ALA A 27 -46.46 -6.57 -72.73
CA ALA A 27 -45.90 -5.27 -73.05
C ALA A 27 -44.91 -4.87 -71.95
N ASP A 28 -43.83 -4.19 -72.33
CA ASP A 28 -42.88 -3.60 -71.38
C ASP A 28 -43.65 -2.79 -70.33
N GLU A 29 -43.36 -3.04 -69.05
CA GLU A 29 -44.00 -2.39 -67.92
C GLU A 29 -43.09 -1.26 -67.41
N ILE A 30 -43.60 -0.04 -67.33
CA ILE A 30 -42.91 1.05 -66.64
C ILE A 30 -43.24 0.97 -65.15
N ARG A 31 -42.21 0.79 -64.31
CA ARG A 31 -42.31 0.77 -62.86
C ARG A 31 -41.64 1.99 -62.25
N THR A 32 -42.10 2.40 -61.08
CA THR A 32 -41.49 3.47 -60.30
C THR A 32 -41.08 2.96 -58.92
N LYS A 33 -39.92 3.41 -58.44
CA LYS A 33 -39.46 3.20 -57.07
C LYS A 33 -39.05 4.54 -56.44
N GLU A 34 -39.81 4.98 -55.44
CA GLU A 34 -39.34 6.03 -54.53
C GLU A 34 -38.28 5.43 -53.60
N ALA A 35 -37.06 5.95 -53.66
CA ALA A 35 -35.97 5.48 -52.80
C ALA A 35 -36.00 6.24 -51.46
N TYR A 36 -35.78 5.53 -50.35
CA TYR A 36 -35.52 6.20 -49.08
C TYR A 36 -34.15 6.87 -49.10
N VAL A 37 -33.96 7.83 -48.20
CA VAL A 37 -32.70 8.56 -48.02
C VAL A 37 -32.23 8.45 -46.57
N LEU A 38 -30.94 8.63 -46.35
CA LEU A 38 -30.33 8.63 -45.03
C LEU A 38 -29.75 10.01 -44.69
N GLU A 39 -29.67 10.31 -43.40
CA GLU A 39 -28.97 11.50 -42.92
C GLU A 39 -27.46 11.30 -43.07
N GLU A 40 -26.79 12.32 -43.59
CA GLU A 40 -25.34 12.39 -43.71
C GLU A 40 -24.66 12.31 -42.33
N PRO A 41 -23.95 11.22 -42.00
CA PRO A 41 -23.41 10.99 -40.66
C PRO A 41 -22.06 11.69 -40.45
N THR A 42 -22.03 13.02 -40.55
CA THR A 42 -20.78 13.82 -40.47
C THR A 42 -19.94 13.48 -39.23
N TRP A 43 -20.58 13.18 -38.10
CA TRP A 43 -19.88 12.82 -36.87
C TRP A 43 -19.14 11.49 -36.93
N LEU A 44 -19.67 10.49 -37.65
CA LEU A 44 -18.99 9.22 -37.89
C LEU A 44 -17.86 9.42 -38.91
N ASN A 45 -18.13 10.18 -39.96
CA ASN A 45 -17.16 10.46 -41.03
C ASN A 45 -15.91 11.18 -40.52
N ASN A 46 -16.09 12.23 -39.72
CA ASN A 46 -14.98 12.98 -39.12
C ASN A 46 -14.12 12.08 -38.23
N ALA A 47 -14.74 11.09 -37.58
CA ALA A 47 -14.05 10.10 -36.78
C ALA A 47 -13.49 8.92 -37.58
N GLY A 48 -13.64 8.90 -38.91
CA GLY A 48 -13.21 7.80 -39.78
C GLY A 48 -14.00 6.51 -39.64
N MET A 49 -15.15 6.53 -38.96
CA MET A 49 -16.00 5.35 -38.77
C MET A 49 -16.97 5.21 -39.93
N SER A 50 -16.63 4.36 -40.91
CA SER A 50 -17.45 4.20 -42.12
C SER A 50 -18.79 3.53 -41.83
N LYS A 51 -18.85 2.58 -40.90
CA LYS A 51 -20.02 1.77 -40.51
C LYS A 51 -20.84 1.26 -41.70
N GLY A 52 -20.22 0.96 -42.84
CA GLY A 52 -20.93 0.55 -44.05
C GLY A 52 -21.75 1.68 -44.71
N ARG A 53 -21.30 2.93 -44.62
CA ARG A 53 -21.99 4.11 -45.17
C ARG A 53 -22.48 3.92 -46.60
N TYR A 54 -21.62 3.49 -47.53
CA TYR A 54 -22.01 3.25 -48.93
C TYR A 54 -22.39 1.80 -49.23
N HIS A 55 -22.70 1.01 -48.18
CA HIS A 55 -23.23 -0.33 -48.35
C HIS A 55 -24.74 -0.31 -48.54
N ASP A 56 -25.45 0.63 -47.92
CA ASP A 56 -26.91 0.65 -47.94
C ASP A 56 -27.45 0.85 -49.36
N ARG A 57 -28.29 -0.09 -49.80
CA ARG A 57 -28.75 -0.18 -51.18
C ARG A 57 -30.23 -0.56 -51.25
N GLN A 58 -30.89 -0.28 -52.36
CA GLN A 58 -32.32 -0.54 -52.52
C GLN A 58 -32.58 -1.29 -53.83
N SER A 59 -32.89 -2.58 -53.71
CA SER A 59 -33.13 -3.48 -54.86
C SER A 59 -34.33 -3.02 -55.70
N LEU A 60 -34.26 -3.12 -57.03
CA LEU A 60 -35.45 -2.94 -57.89
C LEU A 60 -36.36 -4.19 -57.92
N ASN A 61 -36.03 -5.22 -57.13
CA ASN A 61 -36.72 -6.50 -56.99
C ASN A 61 -36.80 -7.31 -58.30
N ILE A 62 -35.86 -7.08 -59.21
CA ILE A 62 -35.73 -7.78 -60.48
C ILE A 62 -34.30 -8.32 -60.64
N ILE A 63 -34.13 -9.29 -61.53
CA ILE A 63 -32.85 -9.76 -62.05
C ILE A 63 -32.83 -9.41 -63.54
N VAL A 64 -31.80 -8.68 -63.97
CA VAL A 64 -31.57 -8.34 -65.37
C VAL A 64 -30.66 -9.42 -65.96
N PRO A 65 -31.14 -10.23 -66.92
CA PRO A 65 -30.33 -11.29 -67.52
C PRO A 65 -29.17 -10.74 -68.35
N ALA A 66 -28.21 -11.62 -68.65
CA ALA A 66 -27.10 -11.32 -69.54
C ALA A 66 -27.56 -10.67 -70.86
N ASN A 67 -26.96 -9.53 -71.18
CA ASN A 67 -27.16 -8.70 -72.37
C ASN A 67 -28.54 -8.04 -72.52
N VAL A 68 -29.39 -8.09 -71.48
CA VAL A 68 -30.65 -7.33 -71.42
C VAL A 68 -30.36 -5.91 -70.90
N GLU A 69 -31.00 -4.91 -71.51
CA GLU A 69 -30.90 -3.50 -71.10
C GLU A 69 -31.98 -3.14 -70.08
N LEU A 70 -31.59 -2.46 -69.01
CA LEU A 70 -32.49 -1.76 -68.10
C LEU A 70 -32.46 -0.28 -68.45
N GLU A 71 -33.57 0.25 -68.94
CA GLU A 71 -33.77 1.68 -69.10
C GLU A 71 -34.28 2.28 -67.79
N MET A 72 -33.72 3.42 -67.38
CA MET A 72 -34.08 4.12 -66.15
C MET A 72 -33.94 5.64 -66.27
N ARG A 73 -34.73 6.39 -65.49
CA ARG A 73 -34.59 7.83 -65.27
C ARG A 73 -35.07 8.22 -63.88
N GLN A 74 -34.61 9.37 -63.38
CA GLN A 74 -35.05 9.98 -62.13
C GLN A 74 -36.15 10.99 -62.46
N ILE A 75 -37.29 10.93 -61.78
CA ILE A 75 -38.47 11.77 -62.11
C ILE A 75 -38.91 12.73 -61.01
N ASN A 76 -38.25 12.76 -59.84
CA ASN A 76 -38.58 13.76 -58.82
C ASN A 76 -37.80 15.06 -59.09
N PRO A 77 -38.46 16.15 -59.54
CA PRO A 77 -37.79 17.40 -59.90
C PRO A 77 -37.16 18.14 -58.72
N LYS A 78 -37.49 17.77 -57.47
CA LYS A 78 -36.89 18.39 -56.27
C LYS A 78 -35.53 17.78 -55.89
N PHE A 79 -35.23 16.59 -56.39
CA PHE A 79 -33.97 15.92 -56.12
C PHE A 79 -32.94 16.35 -57.15
N THR A 80 -31.89 17.04 -56.69
CA THR A 80 -30.82 17.59 -57.54
C THR A 80 -29.47 16.92 -57.34
N ASP A 81 -29.38 15.97 -56.39
CA ASP A 81 -28.16 15.22 -56.12
C ASP A 81 -27.95 14.09 -57.15
N GLU A 82 -26.81 13.43 -57.08
CA GLU A 82 -26.51 12.28 -57.95
C GLU A 82 -27.23 11.02 -57.46
N LEU A 83 -27.93 10.33 -58.37
CA LEU A 83 -28.51 9.01 -58.12
C LEU A 83 -27.70 7.94 -58.85
N MET A 84 -27.15 6.98 -58.12
CA MET A 84 -26.37 5.89 -58.71
C MET A 84 -27.11 4.55 -58.62
N VAL A 85 -27.17 3.83 -59.73
CA VAL A 85 -27.70 2.46 -59.80
C VAL A 85 -26.58 1.51 -60.17
N TYR A 86 -26.40 0.45 -59.38
CA TYR A 86 -25.41 -0.60 -59.56
C TYR A 86 -26.08 -1.91 -59.96
N PHE A 87 -25.48 -2.63 -60.89
CA PHE A 87 -25.77 -4.03 -61.16
C PHE A 87 -24.81 -4.91 -60.37
N ILE A 88 -25.34 -5.77 -59.51
CA ILE A 88 -24.56 -6.52 -58.51
C ILE A 88 -24.81 -8.02 -58.62
N GLY A 89 -23.75 -8.81 -58.39
CA GLY A 89 -23.71 -10.26 -58.38
C GLY A 89 -22.49 -10.77 -57.61
N ASP A 90 -22.16 -12.05 -57.73
CA ASP A 90 -21.19 -12.80 -56.94
C ASP A 90 -19.70 -12.64 -57.34
N GLY A 91 -19.33 -11.62 -58.13
CA GLY A 91 -17.94 -11.40 -58.51
C GLY A 91 -17.69 -10.70 -59.85
N THR A 92 -18.68 -10.00 -60.41
CA THR A 92 -18.50 -9.28 -61.68
C THR A 92 -18.11 -7.83 -61.44
N LYS A 93 -17.46 -7.18 -62.43
CA LYS A 93 -17.20 -5.73 -62.35
C LYS A 93 -18.57 -5.07 -62.37
N GLN A 94 -19.02 -4.53 -61.24
CA GLN A 94 -20.35 -3.96 -61.04
C GLN A 94 -20.59 -2.82 -62.05
N PRO A 95 -21.37 -3.04 -63.13
CA PRO A 95 -21.77 -1.95 -64.00
C PRO A 95 -22.58 -0.96 -63.16
N ALA A 96 -22.34 0.33 -63.35
CA ALA A 96 -23.07 1.38 -62.65
C ALA A 96 -23.41 2.51 -63.62
N ALA A 97 -24.51 3.19 -63.35
CA ALA A 97 -24.93 4.37 -64.09
C ALA A 97 -25.39 5.48 -63.12
N TYR A 98 -25.00 6.71 -63.43
CA TYR A 98 -25.66 7.89 -62.89
C TYR A 98 -26.99 8.07 -63.61
N VAL A 99 -28.06 8.23 -62.84
CA VAL A 99 -29.41 8.40 -63.37
C VAL A 99 -29.79 9.87 -63.30
N THR A 100 -30.23 10.41 -64.43
CA THR A 100 -30.67 11.80 -64.58
C THR A 100 -32.16 11.86 -64.91
N SER A 101 -32.70 13.05 -65.23
CA SER A 101 -34.07 13.18 -65.75
C SER A 101 -34.28 12.53 -67.12
N GLU A 102 -33.20 12.29 -67.88
CA GLU A 102 -33.23 11.63 -69.17
C GLU A 102 -33.12 10.10 -69.03
N TRP A 103 -33.72 9.38 -69.96
CA TRP A 103 -33.61 7.92 -70.05
C TRP A 103 -32.15 7.51 -70.31
N SER A 104 -31.64 6.61 -69.48
CA SER A 104 -30.35 5.96 -69.64
C SER A 104 -30.49 4.44 -69.55
N SER A 105 -29.63 3.71 -70.29
CA SER A 105 -29.63 2.25 -70.32
C SER A 105 -28.39 1.67 -69.65
N LEU A 106 -28.57 0.60 -68.87
CA LEU A 106 -27.48 -0.18 -68.29
C LEU A 106 -27.66 -1.67 -68.64
N LYS A 107 -26.56 -2.33 -69.00
CA LYS A 107 -26.52 -3.78 -69.27
C LYS A 107 -25.26 -4.44 -68.74
N SER A 108 -25.30 -5.76 -68.66
CA SER A 108 -24.21 -6.62 -68.22
C SER A 108 -24.08 -7.84 -69.12
N THR A 109 -22.90 -8.45 -69.19
CA THR A 109 -22.69 -9.72 -69.92
C THR A 109 -23.11 -10.95 -69.10
N VAL A 110 -23.57 -10.76 -67.87
CA VAL A 110 -24.06 -11.80 -66.96
C VAL A 110 -25.33 -11.32 -66.26
N ASP A 111 -26.09 -12.25 -65.68
CA ASP A 111 -27.24 -11.94 -64.84
C ASP A 111 -26.81 -11.11 -63.63
N LEU A 112 -27.46 -9.99 -63.36
CA LEU A 112 -27.17 -9.13 -62.21
C LEU A 112 -28.44 -8.51 -61.65
N VAL A 113 -28.35 -8.07 -60.40
CA VAL A 113 -29.44 -7.43 -59.66
C VAL A 113 -29.19 -5.92 -59.61
N PRO A 114 -30.10 -5.08 -60.14
CA PRO A 114 -30.03 -3.63 -60.00
C PRO A 114 -30.39 -3.16 -58.59
N PHE A 115 -29.52 -2.32 -58.04
CA PHE A 115 -29.68 -1.65 -56.75
C PHE A 115 -29.45 -0.15 -56.88
N ILE A 116 -30.34 0.64 -56.30
CA ILE A 116 -30.09 2.07 -56.06
C ILE A 116 -29.12 2.17 -54.87
N GLN A 117 -28.00 2.89 -55.00
CA GLN A 117 -27.20 3.27 -53.82
C GLN A 117 -28.00 4.30 -53.02
N THR A 118 -28.21 4.04 -51.73
CA THR A 118 -29.03 4.92 -50.90
C THR A 118 -28.39 6.31 -50.78
N PRO A 119 -29.10 7.38 -51.20
CA PRO A 119 -28.56 8.74 -51.11
C PRO A 119 -28.54 9.26 -49.67
N PHE A 120 -27.49 10.02 -49.35
CA PHE A 120 -27.37 10.76 -48.08
C PHE A 120 -27.82 12.22 -48.28
N THR A 121 -29.13 12.43 -48.37
CA THR A 121 -29.74 13.74 -48.64
C THR A 121 -31.10 13.89 -47.97
N LYS A 122 -31.75 15.04 -48.15
CA LYS A 122 -33.10 15.35 -47.63
C LYS A 122 -34.21 14.96 -48.60
N GLU A 123 -34.00 15.16 -49.90
CA GLU A 123 -35.03 14.93 -50.92
C GLU A 123 -34.99 13.49 -51.43
N ARG A 124 -36.14 12.82 -51.56
CA ARG A 124 -36.21 11.42 -52.00
C ARG A 124 -36.21 11.32 -53.52
N PRO A 125 -35.30 10.58 -54.17
CA PRO A 125 -35.41 10.37 -55.59
C PRO A 125 -36.52 9.37 -55.92
N ILE A 126 -37.13 9.55 -57.09
CA ILE A 126 -38.06 8.56 -57.66
C ILE A 126 -37.42 8.04 -58.93
N LEU A 127 -37.07 6.76 -58.94
CA LEU A 127 -36.54 6.07 -60.11
C LEU A 127 -37.69 5.49 -60.91
N GLU A 128 -37.85 5.89 -62.17
CA GLU A 128 -38.70 5.24 -63.14
C GLU A 128 -37.83 4.31 -64.01
N TYR A 129 -38.28 3.07 -64.25
CA TYR A 129 -37.51 2.06 -64.99
C TYR A 129 -38.41 1.10 -65.75
N ARG A 130 -37.89 0.53 -66.83
CA ARG A 130 -38.63 -0.38 -67.72
C ARG A 130 -38.33 -1.84 -67.41
N VAL A 131 -39.36 -2.62 -67.12
CA VAL A 131 -39.29 -4.07 -66.90
C VAL A 131 -39.85 -4.80 -68.11
N THR A 132 -39.04 -5.68 -68.69
CA THR A 132 -39.43 -6.50 -69.85
C THR A 132 -39.76 -7.92 -69.40
N ASN A 133 -40.43 -8.70 -70.26
CA ASN A 133 -40.72 -10.11 -70.01
C ASN A 133 -39.48 -11.02 -69.92
N GLN A 134 -38.29 -10.51 -70.27
CA GLN A 134 -37.02 -11.23 -70.14
C GLN A 134 -36.48 -11.17 -68.71
N MET A 135 -36.84 -10.13 -67.95
CA MET A 135 -36.38 -9.93 -66.58
C MET A 135 -37.12 -10.88 -65.63
N LYS A 136 -36.43 -11.34 -64.59
CA LYS A 136 -37.00 -12.20 -63.55
C LYS A 136 -37.27 -11.39 -62.29
N ASP A 137 -38.22 -11.83 -61.49
CA ASP A 137 -38.35 -11.35 -60.12
C ASP A 137 -37.13 -11.78 -59.28
N LEU A 138 -36.75 -10.94 -58.32
CA LEU A 138 -35.76 -11.30 -57.30
C LEU A 138 -36.49 -11.89 -56.08
N PRO A 139 -36.33 -13.19 -55.77
CA PRO A 139 -36.81 -13.75 -54.51
C PRO A 139 -36.17 -13.00 -53.35
N THR A 140 -36.99 -12.40 -52.49
CA THR A 140 -36.53 -11.62 -51.34
C THR A 140 -37.16 -12.16 -50.06
N TYR A 141 -36.35 -12.32 -49.01
CA TYR A 141 -36.77 -12.78 -47.70
C TYR A 141 -36.53 -11.68 -46.64
N HIS A 142 -37.57 -11.33 -45.91
CA HIS A 142 -37.56 -10.48 -44.73
C HIS A 142 -37.80 -11.31 -43.48
N LEU A 143 -37.47 -10.73 -42.32
CA LEU A 143 -37.74 -11.36 -41.03
C LEU A 143 -39.23 -11.73 -40.91
N ASN A 144 -39.49 -12.98 -40.54
CA ASN A 144 -40.82 -13.60 -40.40
C ASN A 144 -41.56 -13.93 -41.73
N ASP A 145 -40.91 -13.81 -42.88
CA ASP A 145 -41.49 -14.28 -44.14
C ASP A 145 -41.65 -15.81 -44.14
N ASN A 146 -42.57 -16.32 -44.96
CA ASN A 146 -42.76 -17.75 -45.14
C ASN A 146 -41.61 -18.35 -45.96
N GLN A 147 -40.74 -19.11 -45.29
CA GLN A 147 -39.54 -19.71 -45.88
C GLN A 147 -39.84 -20.73 -46.99
N GLU A 148 -40.89 -21.54 -46.83
CA GLU A 148 -41.30 -22.50 -47.85
C GLU A 148 -41.77 -21.78 -49.12
N ALA A 149 -42.58 -20.73 -48.96
CA ALA A 149 -43.05 -19.91 -50.08
C ALA A 149 -41.88 -19.20 -50.79
N PHE A 150 -40.91 -18.68 -50.04
CA PHE A 150 -39.70 -18.07 -50.58
C PHE A 150 -38.89 -19.06 -51.44
N PHE A 151 -38.59 -20.25 -50.93
CA PHE A 151 -37.85 -21.25 -51.71
C PHE A 151 -38.64 -21.77 -52.90
N LYS A 152 -39.96 -21.95 -52.75
CA LYS A 152 -40.84 -22.32 -53.86
C LYS A 152 -40.81 -21.27 -54.97
N LYS A 153 -40.85 -19.98 -54.63
CA LYS A 153 -40.70 -18.88 -55.60
C LYS A 153 -39.35 -18.98 -56.31
N TRP A 154 -38.26 -19.09 -55.55
CA TRP A 154 -36.91 -19.18 -56.10
C TRP A 154 -36.71 -20.38 -57.03
N ASP A 155 -37.23 -21.55 -56.66
CA ASP A 155 -37.17 -22.76 -57.50
C ASP A 155 -38.04 -22.64 -58.76
N THR A 156 -39.21 -22.00 -58.66
CA THR A 156 -40.13 -21.83 -59.80
C THR A 156 -39.57 -20.85 -60.84
N GLU A 157 -38.93 -19.77 -60.39
CA GLU A 157 -38.40 -18.71 -61.27
C GLU A 157 -37.01 -19.03 -61.85
N GLY A 158 -36.29 -19.99 -61.26
CA GLY A 158 -34.92 -20.31 -61.65
C GLY A 158 -34.02 -19.07 -61.56
N SER A 159 -34.18 -18.29 -60.48
CA SER A 159 -33.50 -17.01 -60.28
C SER A 159 -32.03 -17.21 -59.89
N SER A 160 -31.13 -16.48 -60.54
CA SER A 160 -29.67 -16.61 -60.35
C SER A 160 -29.19 -16.11 -58.98
N TYR A 161 -30.02 -15.31 -58.30
CA TYR A 161 -29.78 -14.78 -56.96
C TYR A 161 -31.08 -14.71 -56.15
N ALA A 162 -30.93 -14.64 -54.83
CA ALA A 162 -31.97 -14.17 -53.92
C ALA A 162 -31.41 -13.16 -52.93
N LEU A 163 -32.29 -12.39 -52.29
CA LEU A 163 -31.92 -11.37 -51.32
C LEU A 163 -32.48 -11.72 -49.93
N VAL A 164 -31.63 -11.76 -48.92
CA VAL A 164 -32.05 -11.77 -47.51
C VAL A 164 -31.78 -10.39 -46.94
N THR A 165 -32.76 -9.74 -46.32
CA THR A 165 -32.60 -8.39 -45.79
C THR A 165 -33.19 -8.22 -44.40
N SER A 166 -32.58 -7.34 -43.61
CA SER A 166 -33.00 -6.94 -42.27
C SER A 166 -32.90 -5.42 -42.08
N GLU A 167 -33.04 -4.96 -40.83
CA GLU A 167 -32.79 -3.57 -40.45
C GLU A 167 -31.29 -3.19 -40.52
N TYR A 168 -30.35 -4.15 -40.42
CA TYR A 168 -28.91 -3.87 -40.39
C TYR A 168 -28.12 -4.37 -41.59
N PHE A 169 -28.67 -5.29 -42.39
CA PHE A 169 -27.93 -5.83 -43.53
C PHE A 169 -28.81 -6.26 -44.71
N GLN A 170 -28.15 -6.44 -45.84
CA GLN A 170 -28.65 -7.00 -47.09
C GLN A 170 -27.64 -8.01 -47.58
N MET A 171 -28.08 -9.23 -47.87
CA MET A 171 -27.23 -10.33 -48.29
C MET A 171 -27.71 -10.86 -49.63
N LEU A 172 -26.90 -10.66 -50.68
CA LEU A 172 -27.17 -11.18 -52.01
C LEU A 172 -26.59 -12.59 -52.14
N ILE A 173 -27.47 -13.58 -52.19
CA ILE A 173 -27.11 -15.00 -52.13
C ILE A 173 -27.14 -15.57 -53.56
N PRO A 174 -26.03 -16.09 -54.09
CA PRO A 174 -26.01 -16.76 -55.40
C PRO A 174 -26.80 -18.06 -55.36
N GLU A 175 -27.35 -18.47 -56.51
CA GLU A 175 -28.11 -19.73 -56.63
C GLU A 175 -27.33 -20.95 -56.11
N LYS A 176 -25.99 -20.95 -56.27
CA LYS A 176 -25.11 -22.02 -55.78
C LYS A 176 -25.28 -22.30 -54.28
N ASP A 177 -25.59 -21.29 -53.49
CA ASP A 177 -25.77 -21.42 -52.04
C ASP A 177 -27.20 -21.79 -51.64
N LYS A 178 -28.16 -21.84 -52.58
CA LYS A 178 -29.58 -22.13 -52.31
C LYS A 178 -29.76 -23.45 -51.55
N THR A 179 -29.05 -24.50 -51.95
CA THR A 179 -29.11 -25.81 -51.28
C THR A 179 -28.58 -25.75 -49.86
N TYR A 180 -27.47 -25.03 -49.65
CA TYR A 180 -26.92 -24.82 -48.32
C TYR A 180 -27.87 -24.00 -47.45
N LEU A 181 -28.46 -22.92 -47.98
CA LEU A 181 -29.42 -22.09 -47.26
C LEU A 181 -30.66 -22.87 -46.81
N LYS A 182 -31.12 -23.85 -47.59
CA LYS A 182 -32.22 -24.76 -47.21
C LYS A 182 -31.86 -25.67 -46.03
N GLN A 183 -30.57 -25.97 -45.85
CA GLN A 183 -30.05 -26.97 -44.91
C GLN A 183 -28.83 -26.44 -44.16
N MET A 184 -28.92 -25.20 -43.65
CA MET A 184 -27.83 -24.59 -42.89
C MET A 184 -27.52 -25.44 -41.65
N LYS A 185 -26.23 -25.67 -41.38
CA LYS A 185 -25.81 -26.46 -40.22
C LYS A 185 -26.08 -25.74 -38.90
N ASP A 186 -25.86 -24.43 -38.88
CA ASP A 186 -25.79 -23.62 -37.65
C ASP A 186 -27.06 -22.80 -37.35
N PHE A 187 -28.00 -22.80 -38.30
CA PHE A 187 -29.23 -22.00 -38.25
C PHE A 187 -30.42 -22.86 -38.71
N ASN A 188 -31.45 -22.97 -37.87
CA ASN A 188 -32.65 -23.76 -38.19
C ASN A 188 -33.55 -23.10 -39.25
N SER A 189 -33.36 -21.80 -39.51
CA SER A 189 -34.15 -21.02 -40.47
C SER A 189 -33.40 -19.75 -40.89
N ILE A 190 -33.87 -19.10 -41.97
CA ILE A 190 -33.38 -17.76 -42.39
C ILE A 190 -33.70 -16.71 -41.31
N ASN A 191 -34.79 -16.86 -40.54
CA ASN A 191 -35.05 -15.99 -39.39
C ASN A 191 -33.93 -16.07 -38.35
N ASN A 192 -33.45 -17.27 -38.01
CA ASN A 192 -32.36 -17.42 -37.04
C ASN A 192 -31.03 -16.84 -37.55
N LEU A 193 -30.79 -16.88 -38.87
CA LEU A 193 -29.65 -16.19 -39.50
C LEU A 193 -29.78 -14.66 -39.37
N ILE A 194 -30.97 -14.12 -39.64
CA ILE A 194 -31.24 -12.68 -39.48
C ILE A 194 -31.08 -12.25 -38.02
N ASP A 195 -31.62 -13.02 -37.07
CA ASP A 195 -31.52 -12.74 -35.64
C ASP A 195 -30.06 -12.72 -35.17
N TYR A 196 -29.25 -13.67 -35.66
CA TYR A 196 -27.82 -13.74 -35.36
C TYR A 196 -27.09 -12.47 -35.77
N TYR A 197 -27.20 -12.04 -37.02
CA TYR A 197 -26.53 -10.81 -37.47
C TYR A 197 -27.13 -9.56 -36.84
N THR A 198 -28.44 -9.53 -36.59
CA THR A 198 -29.08 -8.45 -35.85
C THR A 198 -28.45 -8.30 -34.46
N ASP A 199 -28.19 -9.41 -33.79
CA ASP A 199 -27.51 -9.42 -32.49
C ASP A 199 -26.02 -8.99 -32.59
N VAL A 200 -25.32 -9.38 -33.67
CA VAL A 200 -23.95 -8.90 -33.97
C VAL A 200 -23.93 -7.38 -34.09
N PHE A 201 -24.75 -6.81 -34.98
CA PHE A 201 -24.77 -5.37 -35.23
C PHE A 201 -25.22 -4.58 -34.01
N LYS A 202 -26.20 -5.07 -33.24
CA LYS A 202 -26.59 -4.46 -31.96
C LYS A 202 -25.42 -4.45 -30.98
N THR A 203 -24.74 -5.58 -30.81
CA THR A 203 -23.56 -5.68 -29.93
C THR A 203 -22.46 -4.70 -30.35
N TYR A 204 -22.19 -4.59 -31.66
CA TYR A 204 -21.13 -3.69 -32.16
C TYR A 204 -21.53 -2.22 -32.00
N ASN A 205 -22.79 -1.87 -32.26
CA ASN A 205 -23.32 -0.53 -32.00
C ASN A 205 -23.19 -0.17 -30.51
N ASP A 206 -23.57 -1.07 -29.61
CA ASP A 206 -23.48 -0.86 -28.16
C ASP A 206 -22.03 -0.66 -27.72
N MET A 207 -21.10 -1.49 -28.20
CA MET A 207 -19.67 -1.36 -27.93
C MET A 207 -19.03 -0.12 -28.52
N ALA A 208 -19.52 0.34 -29.67
CA ALA A 208 -19.11 1.61 -30.25
C ALA A 208 -19.74 2.80 -29.49
N GLY A 209 -20.72 2.57 -28.61
CA GLY A 209 -21.45 3.60 -27.89
C GLY A 209 -22.44 4.36 -28.77
N LEU A 210 -23.00 3.71 -29.79
CA LEU A 210 -23.97 4.28 -30.73
C LEU A 210 -25.41 3.95 -30.30
N SER A 211 -26.31 4.92 -30.43
CA SER A 211 -27.74 4.74 -30.18
C SER A 211 -28.58 5.51 -31.20
N PHE A 212 -29.77 5.01 -31.53
CA PHE A 212 -30.73 5.77 -32.33
C PHE A 212 -31.35 6.95 -31.57
N THR A 213 -31.24 6.95 -30.23
CA THR A 213 -31.71 8.01 -29.34
C THR A 213 -30.59 8.40 -28.36
N PRO A 214 -29.45 8.91 -28.86
CA PRO A 214 -28.31 9.21 -28.02
C PRO A 214 -28.55 10.48 -27.20
N LEU A 215 -27.83 10.60 -26.07
CA LEU A 215 -27.77 11.86 -25.33
C LEU A 215 -26.88 12.89 -26.05
N ASN A 216 -25.76 12.45 -26.62
CA ASN A 216 -24.85 13.31 -27.38
C ASN A 216 -25.10 13.13 -28.89
N PRO A 217 -25.14 14.22 -29.68
CA PRO A 217 -25.30 14.12 -31.14
C PRO A 217 -24.25 13.24 -31.83
N THR A 218 -23.00 13.24 -31.34
CA THR A 218 -21.88 12.45 -31.88
C THR A 218 -21.99 10.95 -31.62
N ASP A 219 -22.97 10.50 -30.85
CA ASP A 219 -23.25 9.10 -30.55
C ASP A 219 -24.47 8.57 -31.32
N LYS A 220 -25.01 9.36 -32.26
CA LYS A 220 -26.17 8.96 -33.06
C LYS A 220 -25.82 7.83 -34.02
N ASN A 221 -26.63 6.79 -33.99
CA ASN A 221 -26.59 5.70 -34.94
C ASN A 221 -27.40 6.08 -36.20
N ILE A 222 -26.88 5.73 -37.37
CA ILE A 222 -27.63 5.80 -38.63
C ILE A 222 -28.13 4.40 -39.02
N PRO A 223 -29.37 4.28 -39.54
CA PRO A 223 -29.99 3.00 -39.87
C PRO A 223 -29.53 2.47 -41.24
N ASN A 224 -28.25 2.64 -41.56
CA ASN A 224 -27.67 2.13 -42.79
C ASN A 224 -27.42 0.62 -42.68
N LYS A 225 -27.61 -0.08 -43.79
CA LYS A 225 -27.44 -1.53 -43.91
C LYS A 225 -26.09 -1.89 -44.51
N TYR A 226 -25.45 -2.90 -43.93
CA TYR A 226 -24.29 -3.55 -44.54
C TYR A 226 -24.72 -4.38 -45.75
N PHE A 227 -23.87 -4.45 -46.77
CA PHE A 227 -24.15 -5.19 -47.99
C PHE A 227 -23.17 -6.36 -48.08
N ILE A 228 -23.71 -7.56 -48.02
CA ILE A 228 -22.99 -8.83 -47.94
C ILE A 228 -23.16 -9.57 -49.27
N GLN A 229 -22.05 -10.00 -49.88
CA GLN A 229 -22.08 -10.76 -51.13
C GLN A 229 -20.89 -11.71 -51.28
N ALA A 230 -20.99 -12.65 -52.21
CA ALA A 230 -19.83 -13.41 -52.68
C ALA A 230 -18.95 -12.53 -53.60
N ASN A 231 -17.64 -12.83 -53.66
CA ASN A 231 -16.69 -12.15 -54.54
C ASN A 231 -15.75 -13.16 -55.23
N ALA A 232 -16.22 -13.73 -56.33
CA ALA A 232 -15.51 -14.72 -57.16
C ALA A 232 -14.26 -14.16 -57.86
N LYS A 233 -14.07 -12.84 -57.90
CA LYS A 233 -12.88 -12.18 -58.46
C LYS A 233 -11.93 -11.62 -57.40
N ALA A 234 -12.18 -11.88 -56.12
CA ALA A 234 -11.26 -11.51 -55.06
C ALA A 234 -9.90 -12.21 -55.25
N ASN A 235 -8.85 -11.55 -54.78
CA ASN A 235 -7.53 -12.18 -54.65
C ASN A 235 -7.67 -13.38 -53.67
N PRO A 236 -7.24 -14.60 -54.05
CA PRO A 236 -7.43 -15.80 -53.24
C PRO A 236 -6.66 -15.81 -51.90
N ILE A 237 -5.84 -14.79 -51.63
CA ILE A 237 -5.04 -14.68 -50.40
C ILE A 237 -5.89 -14.29 -49.17
N SER A 238 -7.01 -13.57 -49.34
CA SER A 238 -7.92 -13.21 -48.24
C SER A 238 -9.19 -14.07 -48.26
N PHE A 239 -9.69 -14.50 -47.09
CA PHE A 239 -10.92 -15.29 -46.98
C PHE A 239 -12.20 -14.47 -47.11
N ALA A 240 -12.15 -13.22 -46.66
CA ALA A 240 -13.23 -12.25 -46.74
C ALA A 240 -12.64 -10.85 -46.94
N ALA A 241 -13.48 -9.86 -47.19
CA ALA A 241 -13.03 -8.48 -47.36
C ALA A 241 -14.11 -7.47 -47.00
N TYR A 242 -13.71 -6.40 -46.34
CA TYR A 242 -14.47 -5.18 -46.13
C TYR A 242 -13.92 -4.04 -46.99
N ASN A 243 -14.80 -3.28 -47.63
CA ASN A 243 -14.46 -2.02 -48.28
C ASN A 243 -15.60 -1.02 -48.15
N ASN A 244 -15.48 0.15 -48.79
CA ASN A 244 -16.48 1.21 -48.71
C ASN A 244 -17.88 0.82 -49.21
N TYR A 245 -18.00 -0.23 -50.03
CA TYR A 245 -19.21 -0.54 -50.80
C TYR A 245 -19.83 -1.90 -50.45
N MET A 246 -19.07 -2.81 -49.86
CA MET A 246 -19.55 -4.13 -49.44
C MET A 246 -18.66 -4.75 -48.35
N THR A 247 -19.20 -5.75 -47.67
CA THR A 247 -18.42 -6.84 -47.08
C THR A 247 -18.67 -8.11 -47.89
N ALA A 248 -17.65 -8.93 -48.09
CA ALA A 248 -17.77 -10.07 -49.00
C ALA A 248 -16.95 -11.27 -48.56
N GLN A 249 -17.42 -12.47 -48.92
CA GLN A 249 -16.63 -13.69 -48.86
C GLN A 249 -15.85 -13.85 -50.17
N THR A 250 -14.57 -14.24 -50.08
CA THR A 250 -13.78 -14.59 -51.27
C THR A 250 -14.29 -15.89 -51.88
N GLY A 251 -14.51 -15.87 -53.20
CA GLY A 251 -15.11 -16.98 -53.94
C GLY A 251 -16.55 -16.70 -54.37
N ASP A 252 -17.17 -17.66 -55.04
CA ASP A 252 -18.52 -17.60 -55.62
C ASP A 252 -19.63 -18.06 -54.64
N SER A 253 -19.34 -18.05 -53.34
CA SER A 253 -20.22 -18.59 -52.29
C SER A 253 -20.10 -17.78 -50.99
N LEU A 254 -21.17 -17.76 -50.22
CA LEU A 254 -21.30 -17.23 -48.86
C LEU A 254 -21.39 -18.34 -47.79
N ALA A 255 -21.39 -19.61 -48.21
CA ALA A 255 -21.77 -20.74 -47.37
C ALA A 255 -20.86 -20.95 -46.15
N THR A 256 -19.58 -20.59 -46.24
CA THR A 256 -18.60 -20.91 -45.19
C THR A 256 -18.41 -19.81 -44.16
N ALA A 257 -18.50 -18.53 -44.55
CA ALA A 257 -18.29 -17.39 -43.64
C ALA A 257 -19.59 -16.72 -43.21
N PHE A 258 -20.50 -16.42 -44.17
CA PHE A 258 -21.68 -15.60 -43.85
C PHE A 258 -22.96 -16.41 -43.58
N LEU A 259 -23.08 -17.63 -44.10
CA LEU A 259 -24.23 -18.51 -43.85
C LEU A 259 -23.95 -19.60 -42.79
N SER A 260 -22.76 -19.60 -42.18
CA SER A 260 -22.31 -20.61 -41.21
C SER A 260 -21.62 -19.95 -40.03
N LYS A 261 -21.57 -20.67 -38.90
CA LYS A 261 -20.73 -20.35 -37.75
C LYS A 261 -19.37 -21.05 -37.75
N GLU A 262 -19.12 -21.93 -38.73
CA GLU A 262 -17.88 -22.70 -38.85
C GLU A 262 -16.65 -21.77 -39.01
N TRP A 263 -16.83 -20.63 -39.69
CA TRP A 263 -15.82 -19.56 -39.84
C TRP A 263 -16.40 -18.19 -39.49
N ALA A 264 -17.18 -18.13 -38.40
CA ALA A 264 -17.85 -16.89 -37.98
C ALA A 264 -16.87 -15.74 -37.76
N TRP A 265 -15.64 -16.02 -37.30
CA TRP A 265 -14.63 -15.01 -37.07
C TRP A 265 -14.35 -14.17 -38.30
N ALA A 266 -14.30 -14.76 -39.50
CA ALA A 266 -14.08 -14.01 -40.74
C ALA A 266 -15.19 -12.98 -40.97
N ALA A 267 -16.47 -13.38 -40.88
CA ALA A 267 -17.58 -12.44 -41.04
C ALA A 267 -17.59 -11.36 -39.95
N LEU A 268 -17.36 -11.73 -38.69
CA LEU A 268 -17.29 -10.79 -37.55
C LEU A 268 -16.15 -9.77 -37.72
N HIS A 269 -14.97 -10.25 -38.12
CA HIS A 269 -13.78 -9.44 -38.39
C HIS A 269 -14.04 -8.38 -39.47
N GLU A 270 -14.63 -8.79 -40.61
CA GLU A 270 -14.93 -7.87 -41.71
C GLU A 270 -16.03 -6.87 -41.36
N ILE A 271 -17.05 -7.29 -40.61
CA ILE A 271 -18.06 -6.35 -40.10
C ILE A 271 -17.39 -5.32 -39.17
N GLY A 272 -16.46 -5.78 -38.34
CA GLY A 272 -15.71 -4.97 -37.38
C GLY A 272 -14.88 -3.87 -38.02
N HIS A 273 -14.40 -4.06 -39.25
CA HIS A 273 -13.67 -3.02 -39.98
C HIS A 273 -14.48 -1.73 -40.15
N GLY A 274 -15.79 -1.83 -40.37
CA GLY A 274 -16.65 -0.64 -40.45
C GLY A 274 -16.80 0.11 -39.13
N TYR A 275 -16.46 -0.49 -37.99
CA TYR A 275 -16.54 0.12 -36.66
C TYR A 275 -15.20 0.67 -36.16
N GLN A 276 -14.17 0.69 -37.01
CA GLN A 276 -12.89 1.29 -36.67
C GLN A 276 -12.92 2.80 -36.92
N GLY A 277 -12.08 3.56 -36.21
CA GLY A 277 -11.95 5.01 -36.39
C GLY A 277 -10.68 5.41 -37.12
N ALA A 278 -10.58 6.69 -37.48
CA ALA A 278 -9.45 7.25 -38.22
C ALA A 278 -8.08 6.99 -37.57
N PHE A 279 -8.01 6.74 -36.25
CA PHE A 279 -6.78 6.38 -35.53
C PHE A 279 -6.13 5.05 -36.02
N ILE A 280 -6.74 4.32 -36.95
CA ILE A 280 -6.17 3.10 -37.58
C ILE A 280 -5.62 3.30 -39.01
N ASP A 281 -6.13 4.27 -39.78
CA ASP A 281 -5.88 4.41 -41.23
C ASP A 281 -4.46 4.94 -41.52
N PRO A 282 -3.57 4.21 -42.20
CA PRO A 282 -2.20 4.66 -42.47
C PRO A 282 -2.06 5.88 -43.40
N MET A 283 -3.06 6.24 -44.20
CA MET A 283 -3.08 7.39 -45.11
C MET A 283 -3.71 8.65 -44.48
N VAL A 284 -4.75 8.51 -43.66
CA VAL A 284 -5.26 9.63 -42.81
C VAL A 284 -4.30 9.88 -41.64
N ASN A 285 -3.62 8.83 -41.19
CA ASN A 285 -2.61 8.88 -40.15
C ASN A 285 -1.16 8.97 -40.66
N VAL A 286 -0.84 9.75 -41.69
CA VAL A 286 0.55 10.27 -41.76
C VAL A 286 0.87 11.09 -40.47
N ILE A 287 -0.18 11.49 -39.76
CA ILE A 287 -0.26 12.25 -38.52
C ILE A 287 -0.25 11.35 -37.26
N MET A 288 -0.65 10.06 -37.32
CA MET A 288 -0.68 9.15 -36.14
C MET A 288 -0.38 7.66 -36.40
N ASN A 289 0.06 7.24 -37.60
CA ASN A 289 0.32 5.83 -37.95
C ASN A 289 1.77 5.69 -38.40
N PRO A 290 2.57 5.27 -37.42
CA PRO A 290 3.92 4.86 -37.57
C PRO A 290 4.01 3.41 -37.98
N ASN A 291 4.81 3.10 -38.98
CA ASN A 291 5.29 1.73 -39.04
C ASN A 291 6.32 1.41 -37.94
N ASP A 292 6.57 2.30 -36.95
CA ASP A 292 7.73 2.17 -36.05
C ASP A 292 7.68 2.95 -34.68
N TRP A 293 6.78 3.93 -34.47
CA TRP A 293 6.66 4.80 -33.28
C TRP A 293 5.29 4.72 -32.57
N GLY A 294 4.34 3.92 -33.05
CA GLY A 294 2.94 3.95 -32.62
C GLY A 294 2.39 2.57 -32.35
N PHE A 295 1.35 2.53 -31.53
CA PHE A 295 0.62 1.30 -31.28
C PHE A 295 -0.28 1.01 -32.49
N ASP A 296 0.31 0.50 -33.58
CA ASP A 296 -0.43 0.11 -34.78
C ASP A 296 -1.39 -1.03 -34.45
N VAL A 297 -2.67 -0.75 -34.67
CA VAL A 297 -3.79 -1.63 -34.40
C VAL A 297 -4.57 -1.94 -35.69
N ASN A 298 -3.96 -1.76 -36.86
CA ASN A 298 -4.52 -2.26 -38.11
C ASN A 298 -4.61 -3.80 -38.07
N GLU A 299 -5.76 -4.35 -38.46
CA GLU A 299 -6.12 -5.77 -38.25
C GLU A 299 -6.14 -6.23 -36.78
N VAL A 300 -6.17 -5.30 -35.82
CA VAL A 300 -6.23 -5.57 -34.38
C VAL A 300 -7.48 -4.95 -33.77
N TRP A 301 -7.76 -3.67 -34.07
CA TRP A 301 -8.85 -2.95 -33.41
C TRP A 301 -10.24 -3.52 -33.73
N ASN A 302 -10.51 -3.89 -34.99
CA ASN A 302 -11.74 -4.54 -35.40
C ASN A 302 -11.97 -5.87 -34.67
N ASN A 303 -10.91 -6.60 -34.38
CA ASN A 303 -10.97 -7.88 -33.67
C ASN A 303 -11.46 -7.75 -32.22
N GLN A 304 -11.42 -6.57 -31.61
CA GLN A 304 -12.02 -6.35 -30.29
C GLN A 304 -13.54 -6.53 -30.32
N TYR A 305 -14.21 -6.11 -31.40
CA TYR A 305 -15.65 -6.31 -31.58
C TYR A 305 -16.00 -7.80 -31.78
N ALA A 306 -15.20 -8.51 -32.60
CA ALA A 306 -15.37 -9.94 -32.81
C ALA A 306 -15.15 -10.75 -31.51
N ALA A 307 -14.08 -10.45 -30.78
CA ALA A 307 -13.77 -11.08 -29.50
C ALA A 307 -14.88 -10.83 -28.47
N ALA A 308 -15.39 -9.60 -28.36
CA ALA A 308 -16.46 -9.28 -27.41
C ALA A 308 -17.79 -9.96 -27.76
N TYR A 309 -18.12 -10.10 -29.05
CA TYR A 309 -19.29 -10.87 -29.45
C TYR A 309 -19.14 -12.35 -29.10
N GLN A 310 -17.98 -12.97 -29.38
CA GLN A 310 -17.72 -14.35 -28.95
C GLN A 310 -17.71 -14.48 -27.41
N GLN A 311 -17.24 -13.47 -26.68
CA GLN A 311 -17.29 -13.41 -25.22
C GLN A 311 -18.73 -13.38 -24.69
N LYS A 312 -19.62 -12.63 -25.35
CA LYS A 312 -21.05 -12.60 -25.02
C LYS A 312 -21.70 -13.98 -25.23
N ILE A 313 -21.36 -14.67 -26.32
CA ILE A 313 -21.95 -15.97 -26.68
C ILE A 313 -21.40 -17.12 -25.83
N PHE A 314 -20.08 -17.18 -25.62
CA PHE A 314 -19.43 -18.29 -24.95
C PHE A 314 -19.19 -18.06 -23.45
N GLY A 315 -19.24 -16.82 -22.97
CA GLY A 315 -18.89 -16.51 -21.59
C GLY A 315 -17.47 -16.99 -21.26
N LYS A 316 -17.30 -17.68 -20.12
CA LYS A 316 -16.01 -18.24 -19.72
C LYS A 316 -15.48 -19.33 -20.67
N ASP A 317 -16.34 -19.93 -21.48
CA ASP A 317 -15.93 -20.94 -22.46
C ASP A 317 -15.24 -20.34 -23.69
N ILE A 318 -15.14 -19.01 -23.83
CA ILE A 318 -14.45 -18.39 -24.98
C ILE A 318 -13.02 -18.92 -25.14
N TYR A 319 -12.32 -19.23 -24.04
CA TYR A 319 -10.94 -19.73 -24.12
C TYR A 319 -10.83 -21.21 -24.51
N LYS A 320 -11.98 -21.89 -24.65
CA LYS A 320 -12.10 -23.27 -25.14
C LYS A 320 -12.78 -23.34 -26.51
N LYS A 321 -13.77 -22.48 -26.75
CA LYS A 321 -14.67 -22.50 -27.91
C LYS A 321 -14.48 -21.31 -28.87
N GLY A 322 -13.92 -20.20 -28.40
CA GLY A 322 -13.67 -19.03 -29.22
C GLY A 322 -12.57 -19.30 -30.23
N GLU A 323 -12.75 -18.85 -31.47
CA GLU A 323 -11.90 -19.21 -32.61
C GLU A 323 -10.43 -18.79 -32.39
N ILE A 324 -10.22 -17.70 -31.65
CA ILE A 324 -8.89 -17.18 -31.32
C ILE A 324 -8.13 -17.97 -30.23
N TYR A 325 -8.84 -18.76 -29.42
CA TYR A 325 -8.26 -19.43 -28.24
C TYR A 325 -8.41 -20.95 -28.24
N ALA A 326 -9.31 -21.49 -29.06
CA ALA A 326 -9.57 -22.93 -29.18
C ALA A 326 -8.35 -23.73 -29.66
N ASN A 327 -8.44 -25.06 -29.61
CA ASN A 327 -7.45 -25.99 -30.18
C ASN A 327 -6.00 -25.79 -29.68
N GLY A 328 -5.83 -25.39 -28.42
CA GLY A 328 -4.50 -25.14 -27.82
C GLY A 328 -3.92 -23.75 -28.08
N ALA A 329 -4.60 -22.90 -28.86
CA ALA A 329 -4.12 -21.55 -29.16
C ALA A 329 -4.00 -20.66 -27.90
N LYS A 330 -4.87 -20.86 -26.89
CA LYS A 330 -4.79 -20.13 -25.61
C LYS A 330 -3.39 -20.16 -24.98
N GLU A 331 -2.79 -21.35 -24.86
CA GLU A 331 -1.48 -21.51 -24.22
C GLU A 331 -0.36 -20.88 -25.07
N ASN A 332 -0.45 -21.02 -26.39
CA ASN A 332 0.50 -20.38 -27.32
C ASN A 332 0.46 -18.85 -27.20
N ARG A 333 -0.74 -18.27 -27.20
CA ARG A 333 -0.96 -16.83 -27.00
C ARG A 333 -0.40 -16.35 -25.67
N GLU A 334 -0.65 -17.13 -24.62
CA GLU A 334 -0.14 -16.84 -23.29
C GLU A 334 1.38 -16.78 -23.26
N ASN A 335 2.02 -17.82 -23.78
CA ASN A 335 3.47 -17.89 -23.87
C ASN A 335 4.05 -16.78 -24.76
N GLN A 336 3.37 -16.39 -25.84
CA GLN A 336 3.78 -15.32 -26.74
C GLN A 336 3.79 -13.96 -26.04
N VAL A 337 2.67 -13.57 -25.40
CA VAL A 337 2.56 -12.31 -24.65
C VAL A 337 3.61 -12.27 -23.53
N MET A 338 3.70 -13.33 -22.72
CA MET A 338 4.65 -13.39 -21.62
C MET A 338 6.11 -13.37 -22.10
N ASN A 339 6.42 -13.99 -23.23
CA ASN A 339 7.77 -13.98 -23.79
C ASN A 339 8.17 -12.61 -24.35
N LEU A 340 7.28 -11.94 -25.09
CA LEU A 340 7.53 -10.59 -25.60
C LEU A 340 7.68 -9.59 -24.46
N TRP A 341 6.80 -9.68 -23.47
CA TRP A 341 6.72 -8.73 -22.37
C TRP A 341 7.77 -8.98 -21.29
N GLN A 342 7.76 -10.15 -20.64
CA GLN A 342 8.53 -10.39 -19.41
C GLN A 342 9.91 -11.01 -19.67
N ASN A 343 10.09 -11.75 -20.77
CA ASN A 343 11.39 -12.39 -21.06
C ASN A 343 12.26 -11.49 -21.94
N LYS A 344 11.72 -11.06 -23.09
CA LYS A 344 12.47 -10.28 -24.09
C LYS A 344 12.37 -8.77 -23.89
N HIS A 345 11.41 -8.28 -23.10
CA HIS A 345 11.18 -6.86 -22.87
C HIS A 345 11.04 -6.07 -24.18
N ILE A 346 10.38 -6.68 -25.18
CA ILE A 346 10.11 -6.03 -26.46
C ILE A 346 9.07 -4.94 -26.23
N PRO A 347 9.31 -3.69 -26.68
CA PRO A 347 8.31 -2.64 -26.59
C PRO A 347 7.00 -3.02 -27.28
N MET A 348 5.87 -2.77 -26.62
CA MET A 348 4.52 -3.18 -27.08
C MET A 348 4.18 -2.77 -28.52
N GLN A 349 4.68 -1.63 -29.01
CA GLN A 349 4.46 -1.21 -30.40
C GLN A 349 5.02 -2.20 -31.44
N LEU A 350 6.07 -2.96 -31.08
CA LEU A 350 6.73 -3.95 -31.93
C LEU A 350 6.17 -5.37 -31.76
N TRP A 351 5.14 -5.55 -30.94
CA TRP A 351 4.47 -6.85 -30.80
C TRP A 351 3.72 -7.20 -32.09
N ASP A 352 3.55 -8.49 -32.34
CA ASP A 352 2.66 -8.96 -33.40
C ASP A 352 1.20 -8.63 -33.09
N LYS A 353 0.34 -8.77 -34.12
CA LYS A 353 -1.08 -8.41 -34.06
C LYS A 353 -1.84 -9.18 -32.98
N GLU A 354 -1.47 -10.44 -32.72
CA GLU A 354 -2.16 -11.31 -31.78
C GLU A 354 -1.88 -10.88 -30.34
N ALA A 355 -0.62 -10.63 -30.01
CA ALA A 355 -0.22 -10.13 -28.69
C ALA A 355 -0.77 -8.73 -28.40
N LYS A 356 -0.85 -7.85 -29.42
CA LYS A 356 -1.51 -6.54 -29.29
C LYS A 356 -3.01 -6.67 -29.00
N LEU A 357 -3.69 -7.60 -29.68
CA LEU A 357 -5.10 -7.88 -29.45
C LEU A 357 -5.33 -8.38 -28.01
N ASP A 358 -4.53 -9.34 -27.54
CA ASP A 358 -4.69 -9.89 -26.19
C ASP A 358 -4.46 -8.85 -25.09
N MET A 359 -3.51 -7.91 -25.28
CA MET A 359 -3.36 -6.77 -24.37
C MET A 359 -4.60 -5.87 -24.35
N LEU A 360 -5.15 -5.53 -25.52
CA LEU A 360 -6.37 -4.72 -25.62
C LEU A 360 -7.58 -5.42 -24.99
N ILE A 361 -7.70 -6.74 -25.17
CA ILE A 361 -8.72 -7.56 -24.50
C ILE A 361 -8.52 -7.51 -22.98
N ALA A 362 -7.29 -7.66 -22.47
CA ALA A 362 -7.02 -7.58 -21.02
C ALA A 362 -7.40 -6.21 -20.42
N LEU A 363 -7.14 -5.11 -21.14
CA LEU A 363 -7.60 -3.76 -20.77
C LEU A 363 -9.13 -3.67 -20.76
N ASN A 364 -9.80 -4.22 -21.77
CA ASN A 364 -11.27 -4.24 -21.85
C ASN A 364 -11.90 -5.07 -20.75
N GLU A 365 -11.38 -6.27 -20.48
CA GLU A 365 -11.86 -7.15 -19.41
C GLU A 365 -11.77 -6.46 -18.05
N LYS A 366 -10.66 -5.77 -17.77
CA LYS A 366 -10.49 -5.02 -16.52
C LYS A 366 -11.51 -3.90 -16.35
N THR A 367 -11.93 -3.27 -17.45
CA THR A 367 -12.96 -2.21 -17.42
C THR A 367 -14.39 -2.73 -17.63
N ALA A 368 -14.58 -4.05 -17.73
CA ALA A 368 -15.84 -4.65 -18.16
C ALA A 368 -16.40 -4.01 -19.46
N SER A 369 -15.52 -3.78 -20.44
CA SER A 369 -15.77 -3.15 -21.75
C SER A 369 -16.16 -1.66 -21.73
N LYS A 370 -16.32 -1.05 -20.55
CA LYS A 370 -16.66 0.38 -20.43
C LYS A 370 -15.59 1.29 -21.01
N GLY A 371 -14.31 0.91 -20.87
CA GLY A 371 -13.18 1.66 -21.41
C GLY A 371 -13.23 1.78 -22.92
N PHE A 372 -13.42 0.66 -23.62
CA PHE A 372 -13.55 0.62 -25.08
C PHE A 372 -14.73 1.45 -25.59
N THR A 373 -15.89 1.30 -24.95
CA THR A 373 -17.10 2.05 -25.31
C THR A 373 -16.89 3.56 -25.11
N ASN A 374 -16.33 3.96 -23.98
CA ASN A 374 -16.06 5.36 -23.70
C ASN A 374 -15.01 5.95 -24.64
N PHE A 375 -13.96 5.19 -24.96
CA PHE A 375 -12.96 5.59 -25.95
C PHE A 375 -13.62 5.91 -27.30
N ASN A 376 -14.48 5.03 -27.83
CA ASN A 376 -15.13 5.28 -29.12
C ASN A 376 -15.99 6.56 -29.08
N LYS A 377 -16.71 6.82 -27.99
CA LYS A 377 -17.53 8.03 -27.81
C LYS A 377 -16.68 9.30 -27.73
N GLU A 378 -15.68 9.32 -26.85
CA GLU A 378 -14.84 10.50 -26.65
C GLU A 378 -13.92 10.75 -27.85
N PHE A 379 -13.45 9.71 -28.55
CA PHE A 379 -12.74 9.88 -29.82
C PHE A 379 -13.63 10.53 -30.89
N ARG A 380 -14.87 10.07 -31.07
CA ARG A 380 -15.81 10.71 -31.99
C ARG A 380 -16.06 12.16 -31.62
N LYS A 381 -16.27 12.46 -30.34
CA LYS A 381 -16.45 13.83 -29.84
C LYS A 381 -15.22 14.70 -30.12
N LEU A 382 -14.02 14.18 -29.89
CA LEU A 382 -12.74 14.86 -30.14
C LEU A 382 -12.58 15.22 -31.62
N MET A 383 -12.84 14.28 -32.51
CA MET A 383 -12.74 14.49 -33.97
C MET A 383 -13.80 15.44 -34.55
N ASN A 384 -14.83 15.79 -33.77
CA ASN A 384 -15.88 16.72 -34.18
C ASN A 384 -15.72 18.12 -33.57
N GLN A 385 -14.57 18.41 -32.93
CA GLN A 385 -14.23 19.75 -32.46
C GLN A 385 -13.52 20.54 -33.56
N SER A 386 -13.95 21.78 -33.78
CA SER A 386 -13.43 22.66 -34.84
C SER A 386 -11.94 23.00 -34.72
N GLU A 387 -11.37 22.87 -33.52
CA GLU A 387 -9.99 23.27 -33.20
C GLU A 387 -9.05 22.07 -32.95
N TYR A 388 -9.53 20.83 -33.05
CA TYR A 388 -8.71 19.65 -32.75
C TYR A 388 -7.73 19.36 -33.89
N ASN A 389 -6.43 19.41 -33.57
CA ASN A 389 -5.36 18.94 -34.45
C ASN A 389 -4.81 17.59 -33.95
N SER A 390 -4.96 16.56 -34.78
CA SER A 390 -4.56 15.18 -34.49
C SER A 390 -3.03 14.94 -34.52
N SER A 391 -2.20 15.90 -34.98
CA SER A 391 -0.77 15.68 -35.27
C SER A 391 0.12 15.28 -34.11
N ASN A 392 -0.34 15.45 -32.87
CA ASN A 392 0.52 15.30 -31.69
C ASN A 392 -0.10 14.39 -30.61
N THR A 393 -1.12 13.58 -30.91
CA THR A 393 -1.77 12.72 -29.89
C THR A 393 -1.41 11.25 -30.07
N LEU A 394 -0.91 10.60 -29.01
CA LEU A 394 -0.60 9.17 -29.02
C LEU A 394 -1.85 8.33 -28.75
N LEU A 395 -2.05 7.24 -29.48
CA LEU A 395 -3.19 6.33 -29.26
C LEU A 395 -3.21 5.76 -27.84
N LEU A 396 -2.05 5.42 -27.27
CA LEU A 396 -1.96 4.93 -25.90
C LEU A 396 -2.31 5.99 -24.85
N ASP A 397 -2.09 7.28 -25.15
CA ASP A 397 -2.54 8.36 -24.26
C ASP A 397 -4.07 8.39 -24.20
N LEU A 398 -4.72 8.30 -25.36
CA LEU A 398 -6.18 8.27 -25.47
C LEU A 398 -6.79 7.02 -24.82
N ILE A 399 -6.18 5.85 -25.04
CA ILE A 399 -6.61 4.60 -24.39
C ILE A 399 -6.46 4.76 -22.87
N SER A 400 -5.29 5.17 -22.38
CA SER A 400 -5.04 5.35 -20.95
C SER A 400 -6.03 6.32 -20.32
N LYS A 401 -6.25 7.48 -20.93
CA LYS A 401 -7.16 8.52 -20.46
C LYS A 401 -8.62 8.05 -20.42
N TYR A 402 -9.15 7.60 -21.55
CA TYR A 402 -10.59 7.33 -21.66
C TYR A 402 -11.00 6.01 -20.99
N TYR A 403 -10.06 5.06 -20.86
CA TYR A 403 -10.29 3.87 -20.05
C TYR A 403 -10.29 4.21 -18.56
N ALA A 404 -9.38 5.07 -18.12
CA ALA A 404 -9.37 5.55 -16.73
C ALA A 404 -10.66 6.31 -16.40
N GLU A 405 -11.08 7.25 -17.24
CA GLU A 405 -12.31 8.03 -17.05
C GLU A 405 -13.57 7.15 -16.95
N ALA A 406 -13.62 6.04 -17.69
CA ALA A 406 -14.77 5.14 -17.69
C ALA A 406 -14.80 4.16 -16.50
N SER A 407 -13.65 3.91 -15.86
CA SER A 407 -13.49 2.78 -14.93
C SER A 407 -12.92 3.15 -13.56
N GLY A 408 -12.27 4.30 -13.42
CA GLY A 408 -11.52 4.68 -12.23
C GLY A 408 -10.21 3.89 -12.03
N PHE A 409 -9.72 3.21 -13.07
CA PHE A 409 -8.44 2.49 -13.05
C PHE A 409 -7.33 3.25 -13.76
N ASP A 410 -6.13 3.25 -13.18
CA ASP A 410 -4.93 3.82 -13.78
C ASP A 410 -4.08 2.74 -14.46
N PHE A 411 -4.04 2.80 -15.80
CA PHE A 411 -3.31 1.88 -16.67
C PHE A 411 -1.86 2.29 -16.94
N THR A 412 -1.38 3.38 -16.37
CA THR A 412 -0.03 3.92 -16.64
C THR A 412 1.05 2.89 -16.33
N SER A 413 0.94 2.21 -15.20
CA SER A 413 1.91 1.23 -14.73
C SER A 413 2.03 0.03 -15.68
N VAL A 414 0.90 -0.49 -16.17
CA VAL A 414 0.88 -1.65 -17.08
C VAL A 414 1.36 -1.29 -18.48
N LEU A 415 0.88 -0.17 -19.04
CA LEU A 415 1.30 0.29 -20.36
C LEU A 415 2.80 0.60 -20.39
N THR A 416 3.33 1.17 -19.31
CA THR A 416 4.77 1.45 -19.19
C THR A 416 5.58 0.16 -19.04
N SER A 417 5.13 -0.83 -18.26
CA SER A 417 5.90 -2.08 -18.12
C SER A 417 5.86 -2.94 -19.38
N ALA A 418 4.83 -2.84 -20.20
CA ALA A 418 4.79 -3.43 -21.54
C ALA A 418 5.69 -2.69 -22.55
N GLY A 419 6.37 -1.62 -22.14
CA GLY A 419 7.19 -0.78 -23.02
C GLY A 419 6.37 0.10 -23.97
N GLY A 420 5.09 0.32 -23.68
CA GLY A 420 4.23 1.24 -24.41
C GLY A 420 4.61 2.70 -24.16
N LYS A 421 4.57 3.51 -25.22
CA LYS A 421 4.90 4.95 -25.17
C LYS A 421 3.68 5.77 -24.75
N LEU A 422 3.78 6.39 -23.57
CA LEU A 422 2.85 7.40 -23.06
C LEU A 422 3.57 8.75 -22.95
N SER A 423 2.89 9.85 -23.26
CA SER A 423 3.46 11.18 -23.06
C SER A 423 3.67 11.49 -21.58
N GLN A 424 4.68 12.31 -21.26
CA GLN A 424 4.93 12.72 -19.87
C GLN A 424 3.72 13.48 -19.30
N LYS A 425 3.04 14.27 -20.12
CA LYS A 425 1.80 14.94 -19.75
C LYS A 425 0.74 13.93 -19.28
N GLN A 426 0.46 12.90 -20.08
CA GLN A 426 -0.55 11.90 -19.72
C GLN A 426 -0.18 11.12 -18.46
N LYS A 427 1.10 10.74 -18.31
CA LYS A 427 1.59 10.07 -17.08
C LYS A 427 1.36 10.93 -15.83
N THR A 428 1.66 12.22 -15.92
CA THR A 428 1.45 13.18 -14.82
C THR A 428 -0.03 13.33 -14.49
N GLU A 429 -0.89 13.54 -15.49
CA GLU A 429 -2.35 13.63 -15.29
C GLU A 429 -2.91 12.40 -14.59
N ASN A 430 -2.56 11.20 -15.06
CA ASN A 430 -3.01 9.94 -14.46
C ASN A 430 -2.54 9.78 -13.01
N TYR A 431 -1.26 10.03 -12.75
CA TYR A 431 -0.68 9.89 -11.41
C TYR A 431 -1.35 10.80 -10.37
N TYR A 432 -1.73 12.03 -10.74
CA TYR A 432 -2.40 12.96 -9.83
C TYR A 432 -3.93 12.81 -9.81
N LYS A 433 -4.58 12.14 -10.77
CA LYS A 433 -5.99 11.75 -10.63
C LYS A 433 -6.21 10.80 -9.44
N LYS A 434 -5.17 10.02 -9.08
CA LYS A 434 -5.19 9.00 -8.02
C LYS A 434 -6.28 7.95 -8.23
N ASP A 435 -6.53 7.63 -9.50
CA ASP A 435 -7.31 6.46 -9.89
C ASP A 435 -6.57 5.18 -9.46
N GLN A 436 -7.31 4.09 -9.34
CA GLN A 436 -6.82 2.84 -8.77
C GLN A 436 -5.81 2.18 -9.73
N PRO A 437 -4.51 2.09 -9.39
CA PRO A 437 -3.54 1.49 -10.30
C PRO A 437 -3.80 0.00 -10.49
N VAL A 438 -3.48 -0.49 -11.69
CA VAL A 438 -3.56 -1.90 -12.05
C VAL A 438 -2.22 -2.42 -12.57
N ALA A 439 -1.99 -3.72 -12.40
CA ALA A 439 -0.81 -4.42 -12.89
C ALA A 439 -1.17 -5.84 -13.36
N PRO A 440 -0.42 -6.44 -14.28
CA PRO A 440 -0.61 -7.83 -14.65
C PRO A 440 -0.26 -8.74 -13.47
N LEU A 441 -1.07 -9.79 -13.24
CA LEU A 441 -0.89 -10.72 -12.12
C LEU A 441 0.53 -11.31 -12.05
N ALA A 442 1.11 -11.67 -13.20
CA ALA A 442 2.44 -12.25 -13.29
C ALA A 442 3.57 -11.32 -12.84
N GLU A 443 3.37 -10.00 -12.88
CA GLU A 443 4.38 -9.07 -12.35
C GLU A 443 4.33 -8.97 -10.83
N LEU A 444 3.27 -9.47 -10.18
CA LEU A 444 3.05 -9.37 -8.74
C LEU A 444 3.34 -10.67 -7.98
N LEU A 445 3.56 -11.77 -8.70
CA LEU A 445 3.73 -13.10 -8.09
C LEU A 445 5.03 -13.77 -8.48
N THR A 446 5.58 -14.56 -7.56
CA THR A 446 6.64 -15.52 -7.87
C THR A 446 6.07 -16.69 -8.68
N PRO A 447 6.88 -17.35 -9.53
CA PRO A 447 6.40 -18.44 -10.39
C PRO A 447 5.68 -19.57 -9.65
N ASP A 448 6.08 -19.89 -8.42
CA ASP A 448 5.47 -20.94 -7.59
C ASP A 448 4.07 -20.59 -7.04
N LYS A 449 3.70 -19.31 -7.00
CA LYS A 449 2.38 -18.86 -6.52
C LYS A 449 1.42 -18.49 -7.64
N LEU A 450 1.93 -18.11 -8.81
CA LEU A 450 1.14 -17.56 -9.91
C LEU A 450 -0.07 -18.42 -10.28
N ALA A 451 0.13 -19.71 -10.57
CA ALA A 451 -0.95 -20.60 -11.00
C ALA A 451 -2.06 -20.78 -9.95
N ASN A 452 -1.68 -20.86 -8.67
CA ASN A 452 -2.63 -21.03 -7.57
C ASN A 452 -3.48 -19.77 -7.37
N VAL A 453 -2.85 -18.59 -7.36
CA VAL A 453 -3.56 -17.31 -7.20
C VAL A 453 -4.41 -17.01 -8.43
N GLN A 454 -3.91 -17.27 -9.63
CA GLN A 454 -4.69 -17.14 -10.87
C GLN A 454 -5.98 -17.97 -10.79
N THR A 455 -5.88 -19.22 -10.33
CA THR A 455 -7.05 -20.10 -10.12
C THR A 455 -7.97 -19.56 -9.04
N GLN A 456 -7.43 -19.13 -7.89
CA GLN A 456 -8.20 -18.57 -6.77
C GLN A 456 -9.02 -17.35 -7.18
N LEU A 457 -8.45 -16.48 -8.01
CA LEU A 457 -9.11 -15.26 -8.48
C LEU A 457 -9.99 -15.49 -9.73
N GLY A 458 -9.99 -16.70 -10.29
CA GLY A 458 -10.75 -17.04 -11.49
C GLY A 458 -10.29 -16.28 -12.73
N LEU A 459 -8.99 -16.02 -12.85
CA LEU A 459 -8.38 -15.25 -13.93
C LEU A 459 -7.94 -16.16 -15.08
N ASN A 460 -8.19 -15.73 -16.32
CA ASN A 460 -7.96 -16.59 -17.50
C ASN A 460 -6.50 -16.64 -17.93
N PHE A 461 -5.74 -15.58 -17.67
CA PHE A 461 -4.35 -15.43 -18.08
C PHE A 461 -3.47 -14.92 -16.94
N PRO A 462 -2.18 -15.25 -16.93
CA PRO A 462 -1.19 -14.71 -15.99
C PRO A 462 -0.97 -13.21 -16.19
N TYR A 463 -1.26 -12.65 -17.37
CA TYR A 463 -1.22 -11.21 -17.62
C TYR A 463 -2.55 -10.49 -17.38
N ALA A 464 -3.56 -11.17 -16.83
CA ALA A 464 -4.81 -10.51 -16.45
C ALA A 464 -4.53 -9.36 -15.46
N LEU A 465 -5.18 -8.22 -15.67
CA LEU A 465 -4.92 -7.02 -14.90
C LEU A 465 -5.68 -7.07 -13.57
N VAL A 466 -4.96 -6.84 -12.48
CA VAL A 466 -5.49 -6.84 -11.12
C VAL A 466 -5.17 -5.53 -10.41
N ASP A 467 -6.07 -5.11 -9.53
CA ASP A 467 -5.79 -4.08 -8.53
C ASP A 467 -5.47 -4.72 -7.18
N THR A 468 -5.00 -3.90 -6.23
CA THR A 468 -4.64 -4.35 -4.88
C THR A 468 -5.83 -4.92 -4.12
N ALA A 469 -7.04 -4.39 -4.31
CA ALA A 469 -8.24 -4.87 -3.63
C ALA A 469 -8.61 -6.30 -4.04
N GLN A 470 -8.45 -6.64 -5.32
CA GLN A 470 -8.66 -8.01 -5.83
C GLN A 470 -7.69 -9.03 -5.24
N LEU A 471 -6.51 -8.59 -4.79
CA LEU A 471 -5.48 -9.47 -4.22
C LEU A 471 -5.62 -9.69 -2.72
N VAL A 472 -6.44 -8.90 -2.01
CA VAL A 472 -6.66 -9.01 -0.56
C VAL A 472 -6.99 -10.45 -0.10
N PRO A 473 -7.86 -11.23 -0.77
CA PRO A 473 -8.19 -12.60 -0.35
C PRO A 473 -7.04 -13.60 -0.44
N THR A 474 -5.91 -13.24 -1.07
CA THR A 474 -4.74 -14.12 -1.15
C THR A 474 -3.93 -14.13 0.15
N GLU A 475 -4.10 -13.09 1.00
CA GLU A 475 -3.33 -12.86 2.23
C GLU A 475 -1.80 -12.80 2.01
N LEU A 476 -1.35 -12.70 0.76
CA LEU A 476 0.06 -12.61 0.42
C LEU A 476 0.59 -11.20 0.67
N SER A 477 1.82 -11.14 1.17
CA SER A 477 2.56 -9.90 1.39
C SER A 477 3.99 -9.99 0.87
N GLY A 478 4.59 -8.82 0.67
CA GLY A 478 5.95 -8.64 0.17
C GLY A 478 6.80 -7.77 1.09
N ASN A 479 8.11 -8.02 1.03
CA ASN A 479 9.12 -7.19 1.69
C ASN A 479 9.86 -6.39 0.61
N VAL A 480 9.72 -5.07 0.66
CA VAL A 480 10.34 -4.15 -0.31
C VAL A 480 11.46 -3.36 0.37
N THR A 481 12.59 -3.24 -0.31
CA THR A 481 13.65 -2.30 0.04
C THR A 481 13.72 -1.22 -1.04
N LEU A 482 13.47 0.04 -0.68
CA LEU A 482 13.71 1.19 -1.56
C LEU A 482 15.12 1.72 -1.31
N THR A 483 15.91 1.90 -2.35
CA THR A 483 17.25 2.50 -2.27
C THR A 483 17.26 3.84 -2.99
N LEU A 484 17.43 4.92 -2.22
CA LEU A 484 17.40 6.29 -2.70
C LEU A 484 18.77 6.68 -3.26
N ASP A 485 18.80 7.04 -4.54
CA ASP A 485 19.92 7.70 -5.21
C ASP A 485 19.62 9.19 -5.26
N ILE A 486 20.17 9.94 -4.29
CA ILE A 486 20.03 11.39 -4.14
C ILE A 486 21.38 11.99 -3.75
N ASP A 487 21.74 13.12 -4.35
CA ASP A 487 23.00 13.82 -4.11
C ASP A 487 23.07 14.47 -2.71
N ASP A 488 21.94 15.00 -2.22
CA ASP A 488 21.80 15.58 -0.88
C ASP A 488 20.55 15.06 -0.16
N LEU A 489 20.72 14.05 0.68
CA LEU A 489 19.63 13.45 1.47
C LEU A 489 18.99 14.47 2.45
N SER A 490 19.71 15.51 2.86
CA SER A 490 19.18 16.50 3.82
C SER A 490 17.96 17.24 3.28
N GLN A 491 17.81 17.35 1.96
CA GLN A 491 16.67 17.98 1.28
C GLN A 491 15.35 17.23 1.50
N ILE A 492 15.40 15.96 1.92
CA ILE A 492 14.21 15.14 2.15
C ILE A 492 14.23 14.45 3.52
N GLN A 493 15.23 14.73 4.35
CA GLN A 493 15.41 14.04 5.62
C GLN A 493 14.24 14.34 6.57
N ASN A 494 13.72 13.28 7.22
CA ASN A 494 12.55 13.32 8.13
C ASN A 494 11.22 13.70 7.48
N LYS A 495 11.16 13.85 6.15
CA LYS A 495 9.91 13.97 5.39
C LYS A 495 9.27 12.60 5.18
N LEU A 496 7.99 12.60 4.80
CA LEU A 496 7.22 11.38 4.63
C LEU A 496 7.16 10.95 3.16
N LEU A 497 7.49 9.68 2.93
CA LEU A 497 6.98 8.92 1.78
C LEU A 497 5.56 8.44 2.11
N VAL A 498 4.60 8.74 1.26
CA VAL A 498 3.22 8.25 1.39
C VAL A 498 2.96 7.17 0.34
N ILE A 499 2.56 5.98 0.78
CA ILE A 499 2.21 4.84 -0.05
C ILE A 499 0.70 4.73 -0.10
N ARG A 500 0.13 4.75 -1.31
CA ARG A 500 -1.32 4.75 -1.52
C ARG A 500 -1.80 3.62 -2.41
N ASP A 501 -3.03 3.21 -2.13
CA ASP A 501 -3.87 2.37 -2.96
C ASP A 501 -4.95 3.25 -3.57
N GLY A 502 -4.67 3.78 -4.78
CA GLY A 502 -5.43 4.89 -5.36
C GLY A 502 -5.45 6.11 -4.43
N LYS A 503 -6.65 6.52 -3.99
CA LYS A 503 -6.82 7.66 -3.06
C LYS A 503 -6.50 7.30 -1.60
N LYS A 504 -6.54 6.01 -1.23
CA LYS A 504 -6.40 5.54 0.15
C LYS A 504 -4.93 5.51 0.57
N VAL A 505 -4.59 6.17 1.67
CA VAL A 505 -3.27 6.01 2.30
C VAL A 505 -3.18 4.64 2.95
N VAL A 506 -2.19 3.85 2.53
CA VAL A 506 -1.92 2.51 3.06
C VAL A 506 -0.83 2.55 4.12
N ARG A 507 0.22 3.35 3.88
CA ARG A 507 1.37 3.47 4.78
C ARG A 507 2.06 4.80 4.57
N GLU A 508 2.59 5.37 5.64
CA GLU A 508 3.46 6.55 5.61
C GLU A 508 4.78 6.19 6.27
N VAL A 509 5.90 6.64 5.71
CA VAL A 509 7.24 6.26 6.16
C VAL A 509 8.14 7.48 6.21
N SER A 510 8.81 7.70 7.33
CA SER A 510 9.79 8.77 7.48
C SER A 510 11.10 8.44 6.74
N LEU A 511 11.59 9.38 5.94
CA LEU A 511 12.83 9.25 5.17
C LEU A 511 14.01 9.69 6.03
N THR A 512 14.56 8.77 6.83
CA THR A 512 15.71 9.05 7.71
C THR A 512 17.05 8.66 7.08
N ASN A 513 17.03 7.66 6.22
CA ASN A 513 18.21 7.05 5.58
C ASN A 513 17.96 6.86 4.08
N ASN A 514 19.03 6.62 3.32
CA ASN A 514 18.96 6.27 1.89
C ASN A 514 18.39 4.86 1.60
N LYS A 515 18.15 4.05 2.63
CA LYS A 515 17.55 2.72 2.51
C LYS A 515 16.28 2.65 3.34
N ILE A 516 15.15 2.42 2.69
CA ILE A 516 13.83 2.34 3.32
C ILE A 516 13.34 0.90 3.19
N THR A 517 13.04 0.25 4.33
CA THR A 517 12.51 -1.12 4.35
C THR A 517 11.02 -1.11 4.64
N LEU A 518 10.24 -1.68 3.74
CA LEU A 518 8.80 -1.85 3.83
C LEU A 518 8.49 -3.34 4.03
N ASN A 519 8.28 -3.76 5.27
CA ASN A 519 7.97 -5.16 5.58
C ASN A 519 6.45 -5.43 5.53
N SER A 520 6.08 -6.64 5.16
CA SER A 520 4.71 -7.14 5.21
C SER A 520 3.69 -6.20 4.55
N LEU A 521 4.03 -5.62 3.39
CA LEU A 521 3.07 -4.84 2.61
C LEU A 521 2.26 -5.82 1.74
N PRO A 522 0.91 -5.76 1.69
CA PRO A 522 0.14 -6.67 0.85
C PRO A 522 0.61 -6.63 -0.60
N ILE A 523 0.60 -7.76 -1.30
CA ILE A 523 0.97 -7.77 -2.71
C ILE A 523 0.00 -6.88 -3.52
N GLY A 524 0.51 -6.22 -4.54
CA GLY A 524 -0.29 -5.25 -5.28
C GLY A 524 0.55 -4.17 -5.96
N ILE A 525 -0.15 -3.15 -6.44
CA ILE A 525 0.43 -1.98 -7.10
C ILE A 525 -0.02 -0.73 -6.35
N TYR A 526 0.93 0.12 -5.99
CA TYR A 526 0.69 1.29 -5.14
C TYR A 526 1.23 2.55 -5.80
N ASN A 527 0.59 3.69 -5.55
CA ASN A 527 1.16 5.00 -5.87
C ASN A 527 2.11 5.42 -4.74
N LEU A 528 3.23 6.08 -5.11
CA LEU A 528 4.19 6.64 -4.16
C LEU A 528 4.17 8.16 -4.27
N ASP A 529 3.84 8.85 -3.18
CA ASP A 529 4.02 10.31 -3.09
C ASP A 529 5.36 10.59 -2.40
N TRP A 530 6.26 11.21 -3.16
CA TRP A 530 7.60 11.52 -2.73
C TRP A 530 7.75 12.99 -2.37
N PRO A 531 8.52 13.33 -1.33
CA PRO A 531 9.03 14.68 -1.14
C PRO A 531 9.90 15.11 -2.32
N THR A 532 9.77 16.35 -2.77
CA THR A 532 10.50 16.88 -3.94
C THR A 532 11.67 17.79 -3.59
N GLY A 533 12.09 17.81 -2.32
CA GLY A 533 13.21 18.61 -1.81
C GLY A 533 12.81 19.98 -1.22
N ASP A 534 13.67 20.53 -0.35
CA ASP A 534 13.46 21.84 0.28
C ASP A 534 13.99 22.96 -0.59
N THR A 535 15.29 23.27 -0.46
CA THR A 535 15.95 24.35 -1.20
C THR A 535 16.24 23.89 -2.63
N ASN A 536 16.80 22.69 -2.77
CA ASN A 536 16.97 22.05 -4.06
C ASN A 536 15.70 21.27 -4.41
N LYS A 537 15.26 21.38 -5.65
CA LYS A 537 14.08 20.67 -6.15
C LYS A 537 14.49 19.45 -6.96
N TYR A 538 13.69 18.39 -6.91
CA TYR A 538 14.02 17.12 -7.53
C TYR A 538 12.87 16.57 -8.36
N SER A 539 13.23 15.93 -9.47
CA SER A 539 12.36 14.96 -10.13
C SER A 539 12.61 13.56 -9.60
N VAL A 540 11.55 12.76 -9.44
CA VAL A 540 11.61 11.39 -8.93
C VAL A 540 11.04 10.41 -9.93
N ASP A 541 11.85 9.45 -10.37
CA ASP A 541 11.51 8.53 -11.48
C ASP A 541 10.48 7.45 -11.12
N THR A 542 10.34 7.13 -9.83
CA THR A 542 9.55 5.99 -9.38
C THR A 542 8.21 6.43 -8.79
N LYS A 543 7.14 6.45 -9.60
CA LYS A 543 5.78 6.86 -9.15
C LYS A 543 4.88 5.73 -8.67
N TYR A 544 5.20 4.50 -9.06
CA TYR A 544 4.41 3.31 -8.73
C TYR A 544 5.30 2.23 -8.12
N LEU A 545 4.78 1.50 -7.14
CA LEU A 545 5.46 0.40 -6.47
C LEU A 545 4.70 -0.91 -6.67
N ARG A 546 5.35 -1.87 -7.34
CA ARG A 546 4.91 -3.27 -7.40
C ARG A 546 5.42 -4.02 -6.17
N VAL A 547 4.50 -4.56 -5.38
CA VAL A 547 4.82 -5.39 -4.22
C VAL A 547 4.54 -6.84 -4.58
N LYS A 548 5.60 -7.65 -4.61
CA LYS A 548 5.55 -9.08 -4.94
C LYS A 548 5.61 -9.94 -3.69
N ASN A 549 5.17 -11.20 -3.74
CA ASN A 549 5.28 -12.16 -2.63
C ASN A 549 6.72 -12.68 -2.41
N GLY A 550 7.70 -11.78 -2.35
CA GLY A 550 9.11 -12.06 -2.16
C GLY A 550 9.91 -10.78 -1.92
N PRO A 551 11.20 -10.89 -1.52
CA PRO A 551 12.05 -9.73 -1.32
C PRO A 551 12.26 -9.00 -2.65
N THR A 552 11.94 -7.71 -2.68
CA THR A 552 12.11 -6.85 -3.86
C THR A 552 12.97 -5.65 -3.49
N THR A 553 13.98 -5.33 -4.30
CA THR A 553 14.74 -4.07 -4.15
C THR A 553 14.41 -3.16 -5.31
N VAL A 554 14.05 -1.91 -5.02
CA VAL A 554 13.66 -0.91 -6.02
C VAL A 554 14.58 0.31 -5.87
N PRO A 555 15.44 0.60 -6.87
CA PRO A 555 16.16 1.86 -6.91
C PRO A 555 15.20 3.01 -7.20
N VAL A 556 15.39 4.13 -6.50
CA VAL A 556 14.60 5.36 -6.67
C VAL A 556 15.58 6.49 -6.95
N LYS A 557 15.50 7.08 -8.14
CA LYS A 557 16.41 8.14 -8.54
C LYS A 557 15.79 9.51 -8.31
N TYR A 558 16.51 10.34 -7.56
CA TYR A 558 16.26 11.76 -7.41
C TYR A 558 17.21 12.53 -8.33
N THR A 559 16.65 13.29 -9.27
CA THR A 559 17.44 14.12 -10.20
C THR A 559 17.23 15.58 -9.83
N ALA A 560 18.29 16.26 -9.40
CA ALA A 560 18.24 17.67 -9.02
C ALA A 560 17.89 18.54 -10.24
N LYS A 561 16.90 19.42 -10.09
CA LYS A 561 16.45 20.36 -11.11
C LYS A 561 17.39 21.57 -11.15
N GLN A 562 18.01 21.80 -12.29
CA GLN A 562 18.89 22.96 -12.55
C GLN A 562 18.11 24.21 -12.98
N THR A 563 16.91 24.01 -13.53
CA THR A 563 15.95 24.99 -14.05
C THR A 563 14.53 24.39 -14.00
N SER A 564 13.53 25.04 -14.60
CA SER A 564 12.16 24.54 -14.68
C SER A 564 11.91 23.66 -15.91
N ASP A 565 11.17 22.56 -15.75
CA ASP A 565 10.70 21.76 -16.90
C ASP A 565 9.76 22.56 -17.83
N LEU A 566 9.19 23.68 -17.38
CA LEU A 566 8.40 24.59 -18.23
C LEU A 566 9.25 25.31 -19.29
N THR A 567 10.57 25.26 -19.17
CA THR A 567 11.50 25.80 -20.17
C THR A 567 11.94 24.76 -21.21
N LYS A 568 11.54 23.49 -21.04
CA LYS A 568 11.79 22.44 -22.03
C LYS A 568 11.03 22.77 -23.31
N GLN A 569 11.72 22.63 -24.43
CA GLN A 569 11.12 22.85 -25.75
C GLN A 569 11.40 21.67 -26.65
N ALA A 570 10.37 21.27 -27.40
CA ALA A 570 10.49 20.33 -28.49
C ALA A 570 10.62 21.08 -29.82
N ILE A 571 11.58 20.65 -30.63
CA ILE A 571 11.79 21.09 -32.00
C ILE A 571 11.25 20.00 -32.91
N HIS A 572 10.23 20.34 -33.68
CA HIS A 572 9.45 19.42 -34.50
C HIS A 572 9.88 19.53 -35.96
N PHE A 573 10.35 18.43 -36.53
CA PHE A 573 10.76 18.32 -37.92
C PHE A 573 9.70 17.57 -38.75
N LYS A 574 9.14 18.21 -39.78
CA LYS A 574 8.01 17.66 -40.55
C LYS A 574 8.34 17.43 -42.04
N GLY A 575 7.78 16.35 -42.58
CA GLY A 575 7.83 15.97 -43.99
C GLY A 575 6.78 16.70 -44.85
N VAL A 576 6.79 16.48 -46.17
CA VAL A 576 5.94 17.18 -47.17
C VAL A 576 4.44 17.16 -46.87
N ASN A 577 3.97 16.13 -46.15
CA ASN A 577 2.56 16.00 -45.73
C ASN A 577 2.28 16.59 -44.34
N SER A 578 3.16 17.47 -43.83
CA SER A 578 3.14 18.01 -42.47
C SER A 578 3.28 16.96 -41.35
N SER A 579 3.72 15.75 -41.70
CA SER A 579 3.94 14.66 -40.77
C SER A 579 5.27 14.81 -40.03
N GLU A 580 5.23 14.79 -38.71
CA GLU A 580 6.43 14.83 -37.87
C GLU A 580 7.23 13.54 -38.04
N TYR A 581 8.53 13.67 -38.33
CA TYR A 581 9.41 12.50 -38.45
C TYR A 581 10.54 12.46 -37.43
N SER A 582 10.87 13.60 -36.85
CA SER A 582 11.83 13.67 -35.77
C SER A 582 11.47 14.83 -34.85
N THR A 583 11.74 14.63 -33.58
CA THR A 583 11.50 15.63 -32.54
C THR A 583 12.75 15.71 -31.69
N ALA A 584 13.30 16.91 -31.54
CA ALA A 584 14.46 17.15 -30.69
C ALA A 584 13.98 17.83 -29.40
N TYR A 585 14.12 17.15 -28.27
CA TYR A 585 13.78 17.65 -26.95
C TYR A 585 15.01 18.30 -26.33
N VAL A 586 14.91 19.60 -26.07
CA VAL A 586 15.96 20.37 -25.38
C VAL A 586 15.66 20.35 -23.89
N ASP A 587 16.45 19.58 -23.13
CA ASP A 587 16.31 19.40 -21.69
C ASP A 587 17.54 19.96 -20.96
N LEU A 588 17.47 21.24 -20.60
CA LEU A 588 18.52 21.89 -19.82
C LEU A 588 18.60 21.41 -18.37
N ASN A 589 17.54 20.81 -17.82
CA ASN A 589 17.58 20.22 -16.49
C ASN A 589 18.56 19.05 -16.42
N ASN A 590 18.66 18.31 -17.51
CA ASN A 590 19.56 17.17 -17.65
C ASN A 590 20.81 17.47 -18.52
N GLU A 591 21.02 18.73 -18.93
CA GLU A 591 22.02 19.13 -19.93
C GLU A 591 22.02 18.24 -21.19
N LYS A 592 20.83 17.87 -21.65
CA LYS A 592 20.63 16.82 -22.64
C LYS A 592 19.75 17.27 -23.79
N LEU A 593 20.20 17.02 -25.01
CA LEU A 593 19.37 17.04 -26.20
C LEU A 593 19.07 15.59 -26.58
N THR A 594 17.79 15.23 -26.61
CA THR A 594 17.34 13.92 -27.09
C THR A 594 16.63 14.12 -28.42
N ILE A 595 17.21 13.59 -29.49
CA ILE A 595 16.61 13.58 -30.82
C ILE A 595 15.96 12.22 -31.02
N GLU A 596 14.64 12.24 -31.11
CA GLU A 596 13.84 11.06 -31.33
C GLU A 596 13.48 10.95 -32.81
N ASN A 597 13.74 9.78 -33.40
CA ASN A 597 13.24 9.44 -34.73
C ASN A 597 11.88 8.80 -34.61
N ASN A 598 10.89 9.63 -34.90
CA ASN A 598 9.49 9.29 -34.89
C ASN A 598 9.02 8.89 -36.28
N TYR A 599 9.81 8.30 -37.20
CA TYR A 599 9.28 7.67 -38.44
C TYR A 599 10.35 6.92 -39.24
N LYS A 600 10.02 5.75 -39.80
CA LYS A 600 10.93 4.93 -40.64
C LYS A 600 11.06 5.41 -42.08
N ASN A 601 9.91 5.56 -42.74
CA ASN A 601 9.79 5.95 -44.15
C ASN A 601 9.23 7.35 -44.25
N VAL A 602 10.02 8.32 -43.83
CA VAL A 602 9.72 9.69 -44.16
C VAL A 602 9.84 9.74 -45.68
N ASN A 603 8.89 10.33 -46.36
CA ASN A 603 9.06 10.70 -47.76
C ASN A 603 9.40 12.19 -47.82
N PRO A 604 10.52 12.69 -47.24
CA PRO A 604 10.89 14.09 -47.38
C PRO A 604 11.30 14.24 -48.84
N SER A 605 10.38 14.68 -49.68
CA SER A 605 10.64 14.69 -51.12
C SER A 605 11.61 15.81 -51.45
N ASN A 606 12.88 15.47 -51.60
CA ASN A 606 13.90 16.31 -52.24
C ASN A 606 14.88 15.47 -53.08
N GLY A 607 14.42 14.35 -53.66
CA GLY A 607 15.21 13.54 -54.60
C GLY A 607 16.57 13.04 -54.09
N GLY A 608 16.71 12.76 -52.79
CA GLY A 608 17.99 12.34 -52.19
C GLY A 608 18.90 13.47 -51.69
N ALA A 609 18.55 14.75 -51.92
CA ALA A 609 19.31 15.90 -51.42
C ALA A 609 19.07 16.15 -49.92
N LEU A 610 19.89 17.00 -49.29
CA LEU A 610 19.74 17.35 -47.88
C LEU A 610 18.35 17.94 -47.62
N TYR A 611 17.60 17.32 -46.70
CA TYR A 611 16.27 17.78 -46.34
C TYR A 611 16.26 18.51 -44.99
N SER A 612 16.94 17.97 -43.99
CA SER A 612 17.13 18.67 -42.72
C SER A 612 18.49 18.38 -42.10
N LYS A 613 19.01 19.32 -41.32
CA LYS A 613 20.21 19.15 -40.52
C LYS A 613 20.05 19.82 -39.17
N ILE A 614 20.55 19.19 -38.12
CA ILE A 614 20.69 19.81 -36.80
C ILE A 614 22.16 19.72 -36.38
N GLU A 615 22.72 20.84 -35.93
CA GLU A 615 24.08 20.95 -35.41
C GLU A 615 24.05 21.61 -34.04
N ILE A 616 24.85 21.07 -33.13
CA ILE A 616 25.07 21.64 -31.80
C ILE A 616 26.48 22.22 -31.78
N LEU A 617 26.57 23.50 -31.43
CA LEU A 617 27.82 24.24 -31.32
C LEU A 617 28.06 24.59 -29.84
N ASP A 618 29.27 24.32 -29.35
CA ASP A 618 29.68 24.69 -28.01
C ASP A 618 29.89 26.22 -27.86
N LEU A 619 30.28 26.64 -26.66
CA LEU A 619 30.57 28.05 -26.32
C LEU A 619 31.66 28.70 -27.20
N ASN A 620 32.51 27.89 -27.85
CA ASN A 620 33.55 28.36 -28.76
C ASN A 620 33.11 28.28 -30.24
N ASN A 621 31.82 28.07 -30.50
CA ASN A 621 31.23 27.85 -31.82
C ASN A 621 31.77 26.61 -32.55
N ARG A 622 32.29 25.60 -31.84
CA ARG A 622 32.73 24.34 -32.45
C ARG A 622 31.55 23.37 -32.51
N VAL A 623 31.33 22.75 -33.67
CA VAL A 623 30.29 21.73 -33.84
C VAL A 623 30.68 20.48 -33.03
N THR A 624 29.92 20.19 -31.97
CA THR A 624 30.12 19.00 -31.11
C THR A 624 29.21 17.84 -31.50
N TYR A 625 28.12 18.14 -32.22
CA TYR A 625 27.20 17.16 -32.76
C TYR A 625 26.63 17.68 -34.07
N SER A 626 26.46 16.79 -35.05
CA SER A 626 25.84 17.09 -36.32
C SER A 626 25.07 15.88 -36.80
N ARG A 627 23.85 16.11 -37.26
CA ARG A 627 23.01 15.07 -37.83
C ARG A 627 22.29 15.58 -39.06
N GLU A 628 22.41 14.82 -40.14
CA GLU A 628 21.85 15.12 -41.45
C GLU A 628 20.80 14.08 -41.84
N ILE A 629 19.74 14.53 -42.50
CA ILE A 629 18.68 13.69 -43.05
C ILE A 629 18.47 14.08 -44.51
N LEU A 630 18.58 13.08 -45.37
CA LEU A 630 18.43 13.24 -46.81
C LEU A 630 16.99 12.96 -47.25
N GLY A 631 16.61 13.54 -48.38
CA GLY A 631 15.34 13.25 -49.03
C GLY A 631 15.21 11.75 -49.33
N ASN A 632 14.02 11.17 -49.14
CA ASN A 632 13.74 9.74 -49.36
C ASN A 632 14.65 8.75 -48.58
N SER A 633 15.32 9.17 -47.49
CA SER A 633 16.09 8.26 -46.66
C SER A 633 15.18 7.47 -45.70
N THR A 634 15.44 6.17 -45.52
CA THR A 634 14.86 5.39 -44.43
C THR A 634 15.62 5.68 -43.13
N LEU A 635 14.92 6.16 -42.10
CA LEU A 635 15.50 6.43 -40.78
C LEU A 635 15.37 5.20 -39.89
N SER A 636 16.40 4.93 -39.10
CA SER A 636 16.30 4.02 -37.96
C SER A 636 15.51 4.69 -36.85
N ILE A 637 14.46 4.03 -36.36
CA ILE A 637 13.80 4.40 -35.10
C ILE A 637 14.82 4.40 -33.98
N GLY A 638 14.67 5.31 -33.05
CA GLY A 638 15.48 5.33 -31.85
C GLY A 638 15.65 6.73 -31.30
N LEU A 639 16.40 6.76 -30.20
CA LEU A 639 16.85 7.98 -29.56
C LEU A 639 18.32 8.16 -29.90
N ASP A 640 18.66 9.35 -30.35
CA ASP A 640 20.03 9.83 -30.37
C ASP A 640 20.15 10.94 -29.32
N GLU A 641 21.27 10.97 -28.61
CA GLU A 641 21.42 11.81 -27.43
C GLU A 641 22.76 12.51 -27.48
N THR A 642 22.76 13.80 -27.16
CA THR A 642 23.97 14.59 -27.03
C THR A 642 23.84 15.59 -25.89
N THR A 643 24.97 16.15 -25.48
CA THR A 643 25.01 17.15 -24.41
C THR A 643 24.62 18.52 -24.97
N ILE A 644 23.76 19.24 -24.26
CA ILE A 644 23.40 20.63 -24.54
C ILE A 644 23.53 21.44 -23.24
N LYS A 645 24.16 22.62 -23.29
CA LYS A 645 24.35 23.47 -22.11
C LYS A 645 23.86 24.88 -22.38
N ASP A 646 23.66 25.64 -21.30
CA ASP A 646 23.42 27.08 -21.37
C ASP A 646 24.54 27.77 -22.17
N GLY A 647 24.15 28.64 -23.10
CA GLY A 647 25.04 29.34 -24.03
C GLY A 647 25.44 28.57 -25.30
N TYR A 648 25.11 27.28 -25.44
CA TYR A 648 25.34 26.54 -26.69
C TYR A 648 24.44 27.07 -27.80
N HIS A 649 24.80 26.78 -29.06
CA HIS A 649 23.95 27.09 -30.22
C HIS A 649 23.39 25.82 -30.87
N ILE A 650 22.12 25.86 -31.26
CA ILE A 650 21.48 24.86 -32.12
C ILE A 650 21.30 25.49 -33.50
N ARG A 651 22.02 25.01 -34.50
CA ARG A 651 21.84 25.43 -35.89
C ARG A 651 21.04 24.38 -36.64
N ILE A 652 19.92 24.81 -37.22
CA ILE A 652 18.96 23.94 -37.91
C ILE A 652 18.85 24.37 -39.35
N PHE A 653 19.01 23.43 -40.28
CA PHE A 653 18.61 23.57 -41.66
C PHE A 653 17.34 22.75 -41.92
N HIS A 654 16.39 23.32 -42.67
CA HIS A 654 15.22 22.62 -43.18
C HIS A 654 14.93 23.08 -44.61
N ASP A 655 14.80 22.16 -45.55
CA ASP A 655 14.66 22.47 -46.97
C ASP A 655 13.30 23.13 -47.29
N ASN A 656 12.27 22.81 -46.51
CA ASN A 656 10.99 23.50 -46.48
C ASN A 656 10.73 24.14 -45.10
N PRO A 657 11.18 25.39 -44.86
CA PRO A 657 11.21 26.02 -43.54
C PRO A 657 9.88 26.11 -42.80
N SER A 658 8.74 26.19 -43.50
CA SER A 658 7.42 26.25 -42.87
C SER A 658 7.01 24.96 -42.15
N LEU A 659 7.76 23.88 -42.34
CA LEU A 659 7.56 22.57 -41.71
C LEU A 659 8.43 22.37 -40.46
N LEU A 660 9.22 23.37 -40.06
CA LEU A 660 9.92 23.41 -38.79
C LEU A 660 9.07 24.19 -37.77
N SER A 661 8.83 23.62 -36.59
CA SER A 661 8.14 24.32 -35.50
C SER A 661 8.80 24.03 -34.16
N ILE A 662 8.72 24.98 -33.23
CA ILE A 662 9.25 24.83 -31.87
C ILE A 662 8.12 25.18 -30.89
N ASP A 663 7.95 24.37 -29.85
CA ASP A 663 6.93 24.62 -28.84
C ASP A 663 7.09 26.00 -28.18
N ASN A 664 5.99 26.71 -28.01
CA ASN A 664 5.92 28.04 -27.35
C ASN A 664 6.85 29.11 -27.95
N MET A 665 7.20 28.99 -29.24
CA MET A 665 8.08 29.93 -29.93
C MET A 665 7.60 30.21 -31.35
N THR A 666 7.67 31.48 -31.77
CA THR A 666 7.51 31.87 -33.17
C THR A 666 8.86 32.06 -33.82
N ILE A 667 9.13 31.32 -34.90
CA ILE A 667 10.36 31.46 -35.68
C ILE A 667 10.23 32.71 -36.57
N THR A 668 11.08 33.70 -36.35
CA THR A 668 11.18 34.91 -37.17
C THR A 668 11.87 34.62 -38.49
N GLY A 669 11.40 35.26 -39.58
CA GLY A 669 11.88 34.98 -40.93
C GLY A 669 11.67 33.52 -41.37
N PRO A 670 10.46 32.95 -41.25
CA PRO A 670 10.19 31.52 -41.41
C PRO A 670 10.41 30.99 -42.83
N SER A 671 10.83 31.81 -43.79
CA SER A 671 11.22 31.40 -45.14
C SER A 671 12.71 31.05 -45.27
N ALA A 672 13.53 31.38 -44.27
CA ALA A 672 14.96 31.07 -44.29
C ALA A 672 15.19 29.57 -44.11
N LYS A 673 16.06 28.96 -44.92
CA LYS A 673 16.38 27.53 -44.79
C LYS A 673 17.21 27.18 -43.57
N THR A 674 17.84 28.16 -42.92
CA THR A 674 18.69 27.92 -41.77
C THR A 674 18.37 28.90 -40.65
N HIS A 675 18.17 28.36 -39.45
CA HIS A 675 17.94 29.10 -38.22
C HIS A 675 19.00 28.72 -37.19
N THR A 676 19.46 29.67 -36.39
CA THR A 676 20.35 29.41 -35.26
C THR A 676 19.66 29.85 -33.99
N PHE A 677 19.65 28.99 -32.99
CA PHE A 677 19.06 29.23 -31.68
C PHE A 677 20.15 29.20 -30.61
N ILE A 678 20.17 30.19 -29.73
CA ILE A 678 20.96 30.22 -28.52
C ILE A 678 20.18 29.49 -27.44
N VAL A 679 20.81 28.50 -26.81
CA VAL A 679 20.24 27.79 -25.68
C VAL A 679 20.42 28.64 -24.44
N THR A 680 19.32 29.01 -23.80
CA THR A 680 19.34 29.82 -22.58
C THR A 680 18.51 29.14 -21.49
N LYS A 681 18.74 29.50 -20.22
CA LYS A 681 17.89 29.04 -19.11
C LYS A 681 16.39 29.37 -19.27
N LEU A 682 16.03 30.35 -20.11
CA LEU A 682 14.63 30.71 -20.42
C LEU A 682 14.04 29.88 -21.58
N GLY A 683 14.84 29.02 -22.22
CA GLY A 683 14.52 28.32 -23.46
C GLY A 683 15.41 28.76 -24.63
N LEU A 684 14.97 28.45 -25.84
CA LEU A 684 15.64 28.73 -27.10
C LEU A 684 15.38 30.18 -27.55
N GLN A 685 16.46 30.94 -27.73
CA GLN A 685 16.41 32.26 -28.34
C GLN A 685 16.87 32.20 -29.79
N GLN A 686 16.05 32.61 -30.75
CA GLN A 686 16.53 32.72 -32.13
C GLN A 686 17.57 33.85 -32.22
N LYS A 687 18.70 33.56 -32.84
CA LYS A 687 19.74 34.54 -33.12
C LYS A 687 19.17 35.66 -34.01
N ASP A 688 19.53 36.90 -33.69
CA ASP A 688 19.10 38.11 -34.41
C ASP A 688 17.57 38.39 -34.36
N SER A 689 16.85 37.79 -33.41
CA SER A 689 15.42 38.02 -33.16
C SER A 689 15.18 38.85 -31.89
N ALA A 690 14.16 39.71 -31.92
CA ALA A 690 13.66 40.44 -30.76
C ALA A 690 12.56 39.66 -29.98
N PHE A 691 12.45 38.34 -30.16
CA PHE A 691 11.46 37.52 -29.47
C PHE A 691 11.62 37.62 -27.94
N ASP A 692 10.55 38.07 -27.27
CA ASP A 692 10.53 38.22 -25.82
C ASP A 692 10.28 36.87 -25.12
N MET A 693 11.38 36.17 -24.80
CA MET A 693 11.33 34.90 -24.09
C MET A 693 10.69 35.02 -22.70
N LYS A 694 10.82 36.17 -22.03
CA LYS A 694 10.26 36.36 -20.69
C LYS A 694 8.75 36.47 -20.74
N ALA A 695 8.21 37.19 -21.73
CA ALA A 695 6.77 37.25 -21.97
C ALA A 695 6.19 35.88 -22.39
N SER A 696 6.91 35.13 -23.22
CA SER A 696 6.50 33.76 -23.58
C SER A 696 6.47 32.84 -22.36
N LEU A 697 7.54 32.85 -21.54
CA LEU A 697 7.60 32.05 -20.31
C LEU A 697 6.49 32.43 -19.32
N ALA A 698 6.15 33.72 -19.18
CA ALA A 698 5.02 34.15 -18.35
C ALA A 698 3.68 33.53 -18.79
N THR A 699 3.47 33.37 -20.10
CA THR A 699 2.27 32.69 -20.64
C THR A 699 2.28 31.20 -20.33
N VAL A 700 3.44 30.54 -20.41
CA VAL A 700 3.61 29.13 -20.04
C VAL A 700 3.37 28.92 -18.53
N ILE A 701 3.88 29.82 -17.69
CA ILE A 701 3.65 29.85 -16.24
C ILE A 701 2.15 29.94 -15.94
N ASP A 702 1.43 30.88 -16.58
CA ASP A 702 -0.01 31.04 -16.37
C ASP A 702 -0.79 29.77 -16.75
N LYS A 703 -0.41 29.09 -17.84
CA LYS A 703 -1.00 27.81 -18.25
C LYS A 703 -0.71 26.68 -17.25
N ALA A 704 0.54 26.54 -16.82
CA ALA A 704 0.94 25.52 -15.85
C ALA A 704 0.26 25.73 -14.49
N ALA A 705 0.14 26.99 -14.05
CA ALA A 705 -0.60 27.35 -12.84
C ALA A 705 -2.08 26.92 -12.92
N LYS A 706 -2.71 27.12 -14.08
CA LYS A 706 -4.09 26.71 -14.33
C LYS A 706 -4.25 25.18 -14.28
N GLU A 707 -3.31 24.42 -14.86
CA GLU A 707 -3.31 22.95 -14.80
C GLU A 707 -3.23 22.43 -13.35
N ILE A 708 -2.42 23.08 -12.50
CA ILE A 708 -2.36 22.77 -11.06
C ILE A 708 -3.69 23.10 -10.37
N GLN A 709 -4.26 24.27 -10.63
CA GLN A 709 -5.53 24.71 -10.04
C GLN A 709 -6.72 23.82 -10.39
N ASP A 710 -6.74 23.26 -11.61
CA ASP A 710 -7.82 22.37 -12.06
C ASP A 710 -7.68 20.95 -11.52
N ASN A 711 -6.56 20.62 -10.86
CA ASN A 711 -6.30 19.32 -10.27
C ASN A 711 -6.30 19.38 -8.74
N THR A 712 -7.42 18.97 -8.12
CA THR A 712 -7.60 18.98 -6.66
C THR A 712 -6.50 18.22 -5.90
N THR A 713 -6.00 17.12 -6.45
CA THR A 713 -4.91 16.36 -5.82
C THR A 713 -3.61 17.13 -5.88
N MET A 714 -3.25 17.73 -7.02
CA MET A 714 -2.06 18.58 -7.11
C MET A 714 -2.16 19.77 -6.15
N LEU A 715 -3.33 20.42 -6.05
CA LEU A 715 -3.55 21.52 -5.11
C LEU A 715 -3.28 21.12 -3.67
N THR A 716 -3.85 20.00 -3.23
CA THR A 716 -3.81 19.55 -1.83
C THR A 716 -2.52 18.81 -1.46
N SER A 717 -1.79 18.27 -2.44
CA SER A 717 -0.50 17.61 -2.19
C SER A 717 0.60 18.63 -1.82
N PRO A 718 1.37 18.38 -0.75
CA PRO A 718 2.45 19.27 -0.32
C PRO A 718 3.68 19.21 -1.24
N TYR A 719 3.93 18.05 -1.85
CA TYR A 719 5.08 17.82 -2.72
C TYR A 719 4.59 17.46 -4.13
N VAL A 720 4.76 18.39 -5.07
CA VAL A 720 4.29 18.27 -6.45
C VAL A 720 5.33 18.88 -7.37
N GLU A 721 5.92 18.05 -8.24
CA GLU A 721 6.97 18.51 -9.16
C GLU A 721 6.55 19.69 -10.04
N ALA A 722 5.27 19.74 -10.45
CA ALA A 722 4.73 20.85 -11.24
C ALA A 722 4.69 22.18 -10.46
N LYS A 723 4.49 22.15 -9.13
CA LYS A 723 4.60 23.35 -8.27
C LYS A 723 6.05 23.81 -8.22
N ASP A 724 6.99 22.88 -8.10
CA ASP A 724 8.42 23.19 -8.12
C ASP A 724 8.84 23.81 -9.46
N ASP A 725 8.36 23.26 -10.57
CA ASP A 725 8.60 23.81 -11.91
C ASP A 725 8.02 25.22 -12.06
N LEU A 726 6.84 25.48 -11.50
CA LEU A 726 6.23 26.80 -11.50
C LEU A 726 7.10 27.82 -10.74
N LEU A 727 7.57 27.45 -9.54
CA LEU A 727 8.46 28.30 -8.74
C LEU A 727 9.77 28.60 -9.47
N LEU A 728 10.43 27.56 -9.98
CA LEU A 728 11.70 27.70 -10.69
C LEU A 728 11.54 28.55 -11.94
N ALA A 729 10.43 28.42 -12.68
CA ALA A 729 10.16 29.24 -13.87
C ALA A 729 9.98 30.72 -13.51
N ILE A 730 9.20 31.03 -12.46
CA ILE A 730 9.00 32.41 -12.00
C ILE A 730 10.33 33.02 -11.54
N GLN A 731 11.22 32.22 -10.93
CA GLN A 731 12.51 32.70 -10.44
C GLN A 731 13.46 33.17 -11.55
N LEU A 732 13.26 32.70 -12.79
CA LEU A 732 14.02 33.12 -13.98
C LEU A 732 13.62 34.49 -14.53
N LEU A 733 12.49 35.06 -14.09
CA LEU A 733 12.01 36.36 -14.52
C LEU A 733 12.62 37.51 -13.69
N ASP A 734 12.60 38.72 -14.24
CA ASP A 734 13.03 39.93 -13.54
C ASP A 734 11.86 40.62 -12.83
N ASN A 735 12.17 41.51 -11.88
CA ASN A 735 11.17 42.40 -11.30
C ASN A 735 10.74 43.48 -12.32
N PRO A 736 9.45 43.84 -12.39
CA PRO A 736 8.38 43.50 -11.43
C PRO A 736 7.60 42.21 -11.73
N ALA A 737 7.78 41.59 -12.91
CA ALA A 737 7.01 40.41 -13.33
C ALA A 737 7.18 39.22 -12.37
N LYS A 738 8.41 38.96 -11.91
CA LYS A 738 8.70 37.94 -10.89
C LYS A 738 7.91 38.15 -9.60
N SER A 739 8.00 39.34 -9.00
CA SER A 739 7.25 39.65 -7.76
C SER A 739 5.74 39.53 -7.95
N PHE A 740 5.20 40.00 -9.07
CA PHE A 740 3.78 39.88 -9.39
C PHE A 740 3.33 38.42 -9.47
N LEU A 741 4.07 37.56 -10.17
CA LEU A 741 3.71 36.15 -10.33
C LEU A 741 3.90 35.34 -9.04
N LEU A 742 4.91 35.65 -8.23
CA LEU A 742 5.07 35.05 -6.90
C LEU A 742 3.87 35.34 -5.99
N ASP A 743 3.36 36.59 -5.99
CA ASP A 743 2.17 36.93 -5.19
C ASP A 743 0.88 36.36 -5.79
N LYS A 744 0.71 36.45 -7.12
CA LYS A 744 -0.45 35.90 -7.84
C LYS A 744 -0.64 34.41 -7.59
N TYR A 745 0.46 33.65 -7.51
CA TYR A 745 0.43 32.18 -7.42
C TYR A 745 0.88 31.61 -6.08
N LYS A 746 1.04 32.43 -5.03
CA LYS A 746 1.54 31.99 -3.71
C LYS A 746 0.82 30.77 -3.13
N ASP A 747 -0.48 30.62 -3.37
CA ASP A 747 -1.29 29.52 -2.82
C ASP A 747 -1.05 28.17 -3.52
N ILE A 748 -0.38 28.18 -4.68
CA ILE A 748 -0.08 26.98 -5.47
C ILE A 748 1.42 26.76 -5.68
N LEU A 749 2.27 27.63 -5.13
CA LEU A 749 3.71 27.41 -5.10
C LEU A 749 4.08 26.37 -4.04
N PRO A 750 5.27 25.75 -4.12
CA PRO A 750 5.78 24.93 -3.04
C PRO A 750 5.86 25.81 -1.80
N ASP A 751 5.21 25.38 -0.72
CA ASP A 751 5.26 26.14 0.53
C ASP A 751 6.68 26.02 1.10
N THR A 752 7.44 27.11 1.03
CA THR A 752 8.81 27.18 1.59
C THR A 752 8.81 27.29 3.11
N ASN A 753 7.64 27.53 3.72
CA ASN A 753 7.41 27.50 5.16
C ASN A 753 6.79 26.18 5.64
N LEU A 754 6.49 25.23 4.73
CA LEU A 754 6.63 23.82 5.06
C LEU A 754 8.13 23.60 5.29
N ASP A 755 8.66 24.13 6.38
CA ASP A 755 9.80 23.56 7.07
C ASP A 755 9.27 22.26 7.70
N PRO A 756 9.56 21.09 7.12
CA PRO A 756 9.25 19.84 7.74
C PRO A 756 10.54 19.33 8.39
N LYS A 757 11.24 20.17 9.16
CA LYS A 757 11.52 19.69 10.51
C LYS A 757 10.16 19.43 11.11
N ASN A 758 9.65 18.23 10.83
CA ASN A 758 8.54 17.65 11.51
C ASN A 758 8.78 17.92 13.01
N PRO A 759 8.11 18.93 13.60
CA PRO A 759 8.45 19.35 14.96
C PRO A 759 7.98 18.28 15.95
N LEU A 760 7.23 17.29 15.44
CA LEU A 760 6.79 16.14 16.17
C LEU A 760 8.00 15.27 16.44
N ILE A 761 8.42 15.28 17.68
CA ILE A 761 9.45 14.36 18.19
C ILE A 761 8.79 12.99 18.32
N ALA A 762 9.56 11.93 18.04
CA ALA A 762 9.10 10.55 18.19
C ALA A 762 8.54 10.32 19.62
N PRO A 763 7.43 9.58 19.78
CA PRO A 763 6.97 9.20 21.11
C PRO A 763 8.04 8.33 21.78
N THR A 764 8.21 8.41 23.09
CA THR A 764 9.03 7.45 23.82
C THR A 764 8.20 6.19 24.09
N LEU A 765 8.84 5.03 23.92
CA LEU A 765 8.28 3.72 24.27
C LEU A 765 9.13 3.14 25.39
N ASP A 766 8.51 2.69 26.46
CA ASP A 766 9.20 2.00 27.55
C ASP A 766 9.75 0.65 27.07
N ASP A 767 10.76 0.10 27.74
CA ASP A 767 11.26 -1.24 27.36
C ASP A 767 10.15 -2.28 27.47
N LEU A 768 10.12 -3.21 26.52
CA LEU A 768 9.11 -4.26 26.43
C LEU A 768 9.78 -5.62 26.53
N ASP A 769 9.19 -6.47 27.36
CA ASP A 769 9.59 -7.86 27.52
C ASP A 769 8.35 -8.78 27.57
N ILE A 770 8.59 -10.09 27.55
CA ILE A 770 7.50 -11.09 27.56
C ILE A 770 6.63 -11.06 28.84
N THR A 771 7.06 -10.35 29.88
CA THR A 771 6.34 -10.21 31.15
C THR A 771 5.58 -8.88 31.28
N SER A 772 5.78 -7.96 30.34
CA SER A 772 5.13 -6.65 30.32
C SER A 772 3.62 -6.82 30.25
N THR A 773 2.89 -6.13 31.15
CA THR A 773 1.41 -6.26 31.27
C THR A 773 0.64 -5.17 30.51
N ALA A 774 1.37 -4.18 29.98
CA ALA A 774 0.87 -3.09 29.17
C ALA A 774 1.98 -2.51 28.31
N ILE A 775 1.59 -1.75 27.29
CA ILE A 775 2.51 -0.98 26.43
C ILE A 775 2.41 0.48 26.82
N SER A 776 3.51 1.02 27.36
CA SER A 776 3.55 2.34 27.97
C SER A 776 4.59 3.25 27.34
N GLY A 777 4.39 4.54 27.50
CA GLY A 777 5.33 5.54 27.03
C GLY A 777 4.81 6.97 27.16
N LYS A 778 5.47 7.89 26.46
CA LYS A 778 5.07 9.30 26.42
C LYS A 778 5.14 9.85 25.01
N ARG A 779 4.36 10.88 24.75
CA ARG A 779 4.50 11.75 23.57
C ARG A 779 4.55 13.20 24.01
N LEU A 780 5.08 14.06 23.14
CA LEU A 780 5.39 15.45 23.48
C LEU A 780 4.32 16.47 23.03
N SER A 781 3.20 16.03 22.45
CA SER A 781 2.09 16.92 22.04
C SER A 781 0.71 16.25 22.09
N GLU A 782 -0.37 17.05 22.11
CA GLU A 782 -1.79 16.62 22.18
C GLU A 782 -2.30 15.87 20.91
N GLY A 783 -3.38 15.06 21.00
CA GLY A 783 -3.89 14.18 19.91
C GLY A 783 -4.04 12.67 20.24
N GLY A 784 -4.06 11.79 19.23
CA GLY A 784 -4.10 10.32 19.41
C GLY A 784 -2.79 9.65 18.98
N ILE A 785 -2.40 8.58 19.66
CA ILE A 785 -1.28 7.70 19.31
C ILE A 785 -1.79 6.53 18.48
N THR A 786 -1.05 6.19 17.43
CA THR A 786 -1.19 4.93 16.70
C THR A 786 -0.07 3.99 17.12
N MET A 787 -0.45 2.80 17.58
CA MET A 787 0.44 1.70 17.90
C MET A 787 0.26 0.58 16.88
N ILE A 788 1.35 0.01 16.39
CA ILE A 788 1.35 -1.17 15.54
C ILE A 788 2.18 -2.26 16.23
N VAL A 789 1.55 -3.41 16.49
CA VAL A 789 2.22 -4.60 17.05
C VAL A 789 2.47 -5.56 15.90
N HIS A 790 3.74 -5.78 15.57
CA HIS A 790 4.21 -6.72 14.54
C HIS A 790 4.65 -8.03 15.20
N ASN A 791 3.94 -9.11 14.88
CA ASN A 791 4.24 -10.46 15.37
C ASN A 791 5.43 -11.08 14.61
N SER A 792 6.05 -12.11 15.19
CA SER A 792 7.18 -12.83 14.60
C SER A 792 6.85 -13.61 13.32
N ASP A 793 5.57 -13.91 13.10
CA ASP A 793 5.05 -14.53 11.87
C ASP A 793 4.82 -13.54 10.72
N GLY A 794 5.10 -12.25 10.94
CA GLY A 794 4.94 -11.18 9.95
C GLY A 794 3.55 -10.54 9.93
N SER A 795 2.58 -11.05 10.71
CA SER A 795 1.28 -10.41 10.91
C SER A 795 1.40 -9.16 11.78
N TYR A 796 0.49 -8.20 11.64
CA TYR A 796 0.46 -7.00 12.49
C TYR A 796 -0.95 -6.60 12.88
N ARG A 797 -1.07 -5.88 14.00
CA ARG A 797 -2.32 -5.24 14.45
C ARG A 797 -2.10 -3.78 14.77
N ARG A 798 -3.06 -2.94 14.38
CA ARG A 798 -3.05 -1.49 14.62
C ARG A 798 -4.04 -1.14 15.72
N TYR A 799 -3.61 -0.31 16.67
CA TYR A 799 -4.40 0.20 17.78
C TYR A 799 -4.34 1.73 17.78
N ALA A 800 -5.48 2.37 17.99
CA ALA A 800 -5.55 3.82 18.22
C ALA A 800 -5.87 4.07 19.70
N TYR A 801 -5.12 4.97 20.33
CA TYR A 801 -5.27 5.32 21.73
C TYR A 801 -5.10 6.82 21.94
N TYR A 802 -5.97 7.44 22.74
CA TYR A 802 -5.81 8.83 23.12
C TYR A 802 -5.00 8.90 24.41
N SER A 803 -3.84 9.57 24.38
CA SER A 803 -2.99 9.70 25.56
C SER A 803 -3.65 10.56 26.63
N GLU A 804 -3.14 10.47 27.85
CA GLU A 804 -3.49 11.38 28.94
C GLU A 804 -3.04 12.82 28.66
N THR A 805 -3.53 13.76 29.45
CA THR A 805 -3.28 15.22 29.33
C THR A 805 -1.81 15.60 29.46
N ASP A 806 -1.00 14.78 30.14
CA ASP A 806 0.45 14.98 30.26
C ASP A 806 1.26 14.31 29.12
N GLY A 807 0.56 13.72 28.13
CA GLY A 807 1.17 13.00 27.01
C GLY A 807 1.57 11.57 27.31
N SER A 808 1.35 11.06 28.53
CA SER A 808 1.61 9.65 28.85
C SER A 808 0.50 8.73 28.35
N PHE A 809 0.85 7.47 28.06
CA PHE A 809 -0.12 6.44 27.73
C PHE A 809 0.29 5.11 28.35
N ASN A 810 -0.71 4.29 28.66
CA ASN A 810 -0.55 2.96 29.21
C ASN A 810 -1.65 2.07 28.63
N ILE A 811 -1.32 1.31 27.59
CA ILE A 811 -2.27 0.47 26.83
C ILE A 811 -2.21 -0.94 27.42
N PRO A 812 -3.22 -1.39 28.17
CA PRO A 812 -3.21 -2.74 28.74
C PRO A 812 -3.29 -3.78 27.62
N LEU A 813 -2.66 -4.94 27.80
CA LEU A 813 -2.61 -5.96 26.74
C LEU A 813 -4.00 -6.51 26.36
N ASN A 814 -5.05 -6.31 27.15
CA ASN A 814 -6.42 -6.71 26.83
C ASN A 814 -7.25 -5.62 26.12
N TYR A 815 -6.63 -4.56 25.62
CA TYR A 815 -7.30 -3.44 24.97
C TYR A 815 -8.07 -3.89 23.69
N TYR A 816 -9.38 -3.56 23.63
CA TYR A 816 -10.32 -3.94 22.56
C TYR A 816 -10.68 -5.44 22.40
N GLY A 817 -10.70 -6.20 23.51
CA GLY A 817 -11.38 -7.50 23.55
C GLY A 817 -10.62 -8.68 22.93
N GLN A 818 -9.46 -8.45 22.33
CA GLN A 818 -8.52 -9.48 21.89
C GLN A 818 -7.13 -9.19 22.49
N PRO A 819 -6.55 -10.11 23.28
CA PRO A 819 -5.27 -9.88 23.94
C PRO A 819 -4.12 -9.63 22.94
N ILE A 820 -3.30 -8.62 23.22
CA ILE A 820 -1.97 -8.40 22.64
C ILE A 820 -1.03 -9.41 23.30
N ILE A 821 -0.37 -10.25 22.51
CA ILE A 821 0.59 -11.23 23.01
C ILE A 821 1.99 -10.69 22.74
N LEU A 822 2.76 -10.42 23.80
CA LEU A 822 4.15 -9.98 23.69
C LEU A 822 5.07 -11.21 23.69
N ALA A 823 5.27 -11.82 22.52
CA ALA A 823 6.25 -12.90 22.35
C ALA A 823 7.65 -12.33 22.06
N ALA A 824 8.70 -13.08 22.40
CA ALA A 824 10.08 -12.69 22.09
C ALA A 824 10.25 -12.43 20.58
N GLY A 825 10.80 -11.27 20.23
CA GLY A 825 10.97 -10.84 18.83
C GLY A 825 9.77 -10.10 18.22
N THR A 826 8.64 -9.99 18.93
CA THR A 826 7.54 -9.07 18.57
C THR A 826 8.07 -7.64 18.52
N ARG A 827 7.69 -6.85 17.52
CA ARG A 827 8.10 -5.44 17.40
C ARG A 827 6.91 -4.54 17.61
N VAL A 828 7.02 -3.57 18.51
CA VAL A 828 6.00 -2.55 18.74
C VAL A 828 6.50 -1.23 18.16
N GLU A 829 5.70 -0.67 17.26
CA GLU A 829 5.93 0.61 16.60
C GLU A 829 4.90 1.64 17.07
N LEU A 830 5.34 2.85 17.37
CA LEU A 830 4.50 3.94 17.85
C LEU A 830 4.77 5.23 17.09
N PHE A 831 3.70 5.90 16.67
CA PHE A 831 3.74 7.26 16.13
C PHE A 831 2.44 7.98 16.45
N TYR A 832 2.39 9.28 16.25
CA TYR A 832 1.17 10.07 16.36
C TYR A 832 1.06 11.06 15.20
N LYS A 833 -0.17 11.53 14.95
CA LYS A 833 -0.45 12.52 13.91
C LYS A 833 -0.87 13.85 14.53
N LYS A 834 -0.47 14.95 13.89
CA LYS A 834 -0.97 16.30 14.17
C LYS A 834 -1.19 17.00 12.82
N LEU A 835 -2.44 17.29 12.48
CA LEU A 835 -2.83 17.71 11.12
C LEU A 835 -2.32 16.69 10.09
N ASP A 836 -1.64 17.14 9.03
CA ASP A 836 -1.05 16.30 7.97
C ASP A 836 0.36 15.78 8.31
N LEU A 837 0.88 16.07 9.51
CA LEU A 837 2.20 15.64 9.97
C LEU A 837 2.11 14.37 10.83
N ILE A 838 3.14 13.52 10.75
CA ILE A 838 3.26 12.26 11.50
C ILE A 838 4.60 12.25 12.18
N SER A 839 4.65 12.05 13.49
CA SER A 839 5.93 11.93 14.21
C SER A 839 6.79 10.80 13.64
N PRO A 840 8.13 10.88 13.70
CA PRO A 840 8.97 9.71 13.50
C PRO A 840 8.50 8.57 14.43
N SER A 841 8.54 7.33 13.93
CA SER A 841 8.14 6.19 14.72
C SER A 841 9.21 5.82 15.75
N THR A 842 8.79 5.40 16.94
CA THR A 842 9.65 4.68 17.88
C THR A 842 9.34 3.20 17.79
N ILE A 843 10.38 2.38 17.65
CA ILE A 843 10.26 0.93 17.55
C ILE A 843 11.06 0.28 18.67
N LYS A 844 10.43 -0.62 19.43
CA LYS A 844 11.13 -1.55 20.33
C LYS A 844 10.74 -2.99 20.06
N SER A 845 11.71 -3.88 20.23
CA SER A 845 11.49 -5.32 20.18
C SER A 845 11.24 -5.84 21.58
N VAL A 846 10.27 -6.75 21.72
CA VAL A 846 10.00 -7.49 22.95
C VAL A 846 11.16 -8.44 23.21
N THR A 847 11.80 -8.27 24.36
CA THR A 847 12.93 -9.11 24.81
C THR A 847 12.47 -10.18 25.81
N VAL A 848 13.35 -11.14 26.08
CA VAL A 848 13.19 -12.06 27.21
C VAL A 848 14.00 -11.48 28.37
N PRO A 849 13.41 -11.30 29.58
CA PRO A 849 14.16 -10.82 30.73
C PRO A 849 15.32 -11.77 31.05
N ILE A 850 16.53 -11.24 31.22
CA ILE A 850 17.69 -12.00 31.70
C ILE A 850 17.65 -11.97 33.22
N GLU A 851 17.49 -13.13 33.85
CA GLU A 851 17.58 -13.26 35.31
C GLU A 851 19.04 -13.07 35.75
N ASN A 852 19.28 -12.13 36.67
CA ASN A 852 20.61 -11.80 37.18
C ASN A 852 20.77 -12.35 38.61
N ASN A 853 21.39 -13.51 38.76
CA ASN A 853 21.69 -14.11 40.05
C ASN A 853 23.03 -13.61 40.58
N LEU A 854 23.06 -13.29 41.88
CA LEU A 854 24.27 -12.99 42.63
C LEU A 854 24.15 -13.71 43.96
N ILE A 855 25.06 -14.65 44.22
CA ILE A 855 25.03 -15.50 45.42
C ILE A 855 26.42 -15.47 46.04
N ALA A 856 26.48 -15.25 47.35
CA ALA A 856 27.71 -15.30 48.11
C ALA A 856 27.76 -16.55 49.00
N ASN A 857 28.96 -17.08 49.18
CA ASN A 857 29.20 -18.10 50.19
C ASN A 857 29.18 -17.46 51.59
N ASP A 858 28.96 -18.28 52.63
CA ASP A 858 29.02 -17.84 54.02
C ASP A 858 30.39 -17.19 54.35
N TYR A 859 30.37 -16.12 55.14
CA TYR A 859 31.58 -15.40 55.54
C TYR A 859 31.69 -15.30 57.06
N THR A 860 32.84 -15.71 57.62
CA THR A 860 33.13 -15.58 59.05
C THR A 860 34.03 -14.36 59.28
N PHE A 861 33.74 -13.58 60.33
CA PHE A 861 34.53 -12.41 60.69
C PHE A 861 35.99 -12.79 60.92
N GLY A 862 36.89 -12.18 60.14
CA GLY A 862 38.32 -12.47 60.13
C GLY A 862 38.80 -13.29 58.94
N ASP A 863 37.90 -13.90 58.15
CA ASP A 863 38.28 -14.65 56.96
C ASP A 863 38.87 -13.70 55.90
N SER A 864 40.03 -14.05 55.36
CA SER A 864 40.68 -13.27 54.30
C SER A 864 39.92 -13.35 52.96
N LEU A 865 39.17 -14.43 52.75
CA LEU A 865 38.53 -14.75 51.47
C LEU A 865 37.00 -14.65 51.56
N LEU A 866 36.39 -13.85 50.68
CA LEU A 866 34.94 -13.84 50.42
C LEU A 866 34.69 -14.23 48.96
N THR A 867 33.89 -15.27 48.73
CA THR A 867 33.64 -15.83 47.39
C THR A 867 32.16 -15.99 47.10
N GLY A 868 31.82 -16.17 45.82
CA GLY A 868 30.47 -16.48 45.39
C GLY A 868 30.37 -16.69 43.88
N LYS A 869 29.14 -16.70 43.37
CA LYS A 869 28.83 -16.85 41.94
C LYS A 869 27.89 -15.75 41.45
N PHE A 870 27.97 -15.47 40.16
CA PHE A 870 27.08 -14.55 39.46
C PHE A 870 26.69 -15.13 38.09
N ASP A 871 25.61 -14.65 37.50
CA ASP A 871 25.24 -14.93 36.10
C ASP A 871 24.49 -13.74 35.49
N GLY A 872 23.88 -13.96 34.32
CA GLY A 872 23.16 -12.93 33.57
C GLY A 872 24.10 -11.88 32.97
N ASP A 873 23.73 -10.61 33.12
CA ASP A 873 24.47 -9.44 32.63
C ASP A 873 25.50 -8.91 33.64
N ILE A 874 25.67 -9.57 34.79
CA ILE A 874 26.71 -9.21 35.76
C ILE A 874 28.06 -9.58 35.16
N THR A 875 28.95 -8.58 35.04
CA THR A 875 30.34 -8.81 34.58
C THR A 875 31.37 -8.54 35.66
N LYS A 876 30.99 -7.81 36.72
CA LYS A 876 31.85 -7.45 37.86
C LYS A 876 31.03 -7.48 39.15
N VAL A 877 31.64 -7.88 40.26
CA VAL A 877 31.03 -7.83 41.60
C VAL A 877 31.84 -6.89 42.50
N ARG A 878 31.17 -5.98 43.20
CA ARG A 878 31.79 -4.96 44.05
C ARG A 878 31.39 -5.15 45.51
N LEU A 879 32.33 -5.00 46.42
CA LEU A 879 32.12 -5.09 47.87
C LEU A 879 31.81 -3.70 48.41
N TRP A 880 30.70 -3.59 49.13
CA TRP A 880 30.24 -2.38 49.79
C TRP A 880 30.24 -2.60 51.30
N ILE A 881 30.82 -1.67 52.03
CA ILE A 881 30.88 -1.67 53.49
C ILE A 881 30.33 -0.33 53.98
N ASN A 882 29.29 -0.36 54.81
CA ASN A 882 28.65 0.84 55.36
C ASN A 882 28.34 1.89 54.27
N ASP A 883 27.66 1.43 53.22
CA ASP A 883 27.18 2.22 52.07
C ASP A 883 28.29 2.85 51.19
N LYS A 884 29.54 2.39 51.32
CA LYS A 884 30.65 2.77 50.44
C LYS A 884 31.24 1.57 49.74
N VAL A 885 31.53 1.72 48.44
CA VAL A 885 32.30 0.72 47.71
C VAL A 885 33.76 0.73 48.14
N VAL A 886 34.25 -0.41 48.61
CA VAL A 886 35.61 -0.55 49.16
C VAL A 886 36.55 -1.29 48.23
N THR A 887 36.04 -2.22 47.42
CA THR A 887 36.85 -2.97 46.44
C THR A 887 35.98 -3.67 45.39
N GLN A 888 36.61 -4.27 44.38
CA GLN A 888 35.99 -5.09 43.33
C GLN A 888 36.61 -6.49 43.35
N ALA A 889 35.79 -7.51 43.13
CA ALA A 889 36.25 -8.90 43.11
C ALA A 889 37.06 -9.20 41.85
N THR A 890 37.95 -10.17 41.95
CA THR A 890 38.47 -10.87 40.78
C THR A 890 37.40 -11.86 40.32
N THR A 891 37.06 -11.85 39.04
CA THR A 891 36.06 -12.75 38.44
C THR A 891 36.72 -13.75 37.50
N SER A 892 36.22 -14.98 37.48
CA SER A 892 36.73 -16.08 36.65
C SER A 892 35.76 -16.43 35.52
N SER A 893 36.24 -17.20 34.53
CA SER A 893 35.44 -17.62 33.36
C SER A 893 34.28 -18.56 33.68
N ASP A 894 34.24 -19.15 34.87
CA ASP A 894 33.15 -20.00 35.38
C ASP A 894 32.07 -19.22 36.14
N SER A 895 32.08 -17.88 35.99
CA SER A 895 31.19 -16.93 36.67
C SER A 895 31.27 -16.99 38.19
N SER A 896 32.44 -17.34 38.74
CA SER A 896 32.77 -17.16 40.15
C SER A 896 33.45 -15.80 40.40
N PHE A 897 33.29 -15.27 41.62
CA PHE A 897 33.99 -14.08 42.08
C PHE A 897 34.71 -14.32 43.42
N ALA A 898 35.83 -13.63 43.63
CA ALA A 898 36.61 -13.70 44.86
C ALA A 898 37.14 -12.32 45.30
N PHE A 899 37.00 -12.01 46.58
CA PHE A 899 37.70 -10.93 47.28
C PHE A 899 38.75 -11.57 48.20
N ASN A 900 40.02 -11.53 47.78
CA ASN A 900 41.12 -12.20 48.50
C ASN A 900 41.61 -11.48 49.78
N ASN A 901 41.08 -10.28 50.05
CA ASN A 901 41.48 -9.44 51.18
C ASN A 901 40.26 -8.90 51.95
N ALA A 902 39.18 -9.69 52.05
CA ALA A 902 37.91 -9.25 52.63
C ALA A 902 38.05 -8.77 54.09
N ALA A 903 38.87 -9.44 54.91
CA ALA A 903 39.16 -9.05 56.30
C ALA A 903 39.81 -7.66 56.45
N ASN A 904 40.46 -7.12 55.41
CA ASN A 904 41.02 -5.76 55.46
C ASN A 904 39.94 -4.67 55.38
N PHE A 905 38.76 -5.03 54.86
CA PHE A 905 37.65 -4.10 54.66
C PHE A 905 36.48 -4.34 55.63
N ILE A 906 36.24 -5.59 56.02
CA ILE A 906 35.23 -5.96 57.03
C ILE A 906 35.93 -5.96 58.39
N THR A 907 36.00 -4.79 59.03
CA THR A 907 36.81 -4.56 60.23
C THR A 907 36.07 -4.83 61.53
N LYS A 908 34.74 -4.91 61.48
CA LYS A 908 33.86 -5.26 62.61
C LYS A 908 32.84 -6.31 62.16
N ALA A 909 32.53 -7.26 63.04
CA ALA A 909 31.45 -8.24 62.79
C ALA A 909 30.06 -7.59 62.63
N THR A 910 29.91 -6.32 63.01
CA THR A 910 28.70 -5.50 62.86
C THR A 910 28.69 -4.63 61.60
N ASP A 911 29.74 -4.65 60.78
CA ASP A 911 29.77 -3.85 59.55
C ASP A 911 28.64 -4.29 58.60
N LYS A 912 27.96 -3.33 57.96
CA LYS A 912 26.96 -3.63 56.93
C LYS A 912 27.69 -4.03 55.65
N VAL A 913 27.69 -5.33 55.32
CA VAL A 913 28.39 -5.89 54.16
C VAL A 913 27.41 -6.19 53.03
N GLU A 914 27.60 -5.55 51.88
CA GLU A 914 26.77 -5.76 50.69
C GLU A 914 27.63 -6.11 49.47
N LEU A 915 27.10 -6.94 48.58
CA LEU A 915 27.70 -7.27 47.30
C LEU A 915 26.82 -6.77 46.17
N VAL A 916 27.45 -6.11 45.20
CA VAL A 916 26.75 -5.45 44.09
C VAL A 916 27.32 -5.94 42.77
N GLY A 917 26.50 -6.67 42.01
CA GLY A 917 26.79 -7.11 40.65
C GLY A 917 26.47 -5.99 39.65
N VAL A 918 27.42 -5.68 38.77
CA VAL A 918 27.29 -4.63 37.76
C VAL A 918 27.67 -5.12 36.36
N ASP A 919 27.13 -4.47 35.33
CA ASP A 919 27.53 -4.72 33.93
C ASP A 919 28.88 -4.05 33.58
N LYS A 920 29.29 -4.15 32.31
CA LYS A 920 30.57 -3.57 31.83
C LYS A 920 30.63 -2.04 32.00
N ALA A 921 29.47 -1.38 32.01
CA ALA A 921 29.30 0.06 32.17
C ALA A 921 29.09 0.49 33.64
N TYR A 922 29.20 -0.43 34.60
CA TYR A 922 29.01 -0.22 36.04
C TYR A 922 27.56 0.07 36.47
N ASN A 923 26.55 -0.26 35.66
CA ASN A 923 25.16 -0.18 36.10
C ASN A 923 24.85 -1.35 37.05
N GLU A 924 24.17 -1.06 38.17
CA GLU A 924 23.75 -2.06 39.15
C GLU A 924 22.70 -3.00 38.55
N LYS A 925 22.98 -4.31 38.59
CA LYS A 925 22.06 -5.38 38.14
C LYS A 925 21.46 -6.13 39.32
N LYS A 926 22.23 -6.32 40.40
CA LYS A 926 21.77 -7.00 41.61
C LYS A 926 22.59 -6.57 42.83
N ARG A 927 21.93 -6.40 43.97
CA ARG A 927 22.56 -6.18 45.27
C ARG A 927 22.06 -7.21 46.28
N ILE A 928 22.98 -7.75 47.07
CA ILE A 928 22.66 -8.67 48.17
C ILE A 928 23.34 -8.22 49.46
N LEU A 929 22.65 -8.43 50.59
CA LEU A 929 23.21 -8.23 51.94
C LEU A 929 23.85 -9.53 52.41
N LEU A 930 25.08 -9.45 52.93
CA LEU A 930 25.86 -10.61 53.42
C LEU A 930 25.81 -10.70 54.95
N SER A 931 25.47 -11.88 55.47
CA SER A 931 25.50 -12.18 56.92
C SER A 931 26.91 -12.58 57.37
N VAL A 932 27.51 -11.83 58.31
CA VAL A 932 28.85 -12.10 58.87
C VAL A 932 28.74 -12.94 60.16
N LYS A 933 29.38 -14.11 60.20
CA LYS A 933 29.39 -15.02 61.37
C LYS A 933 30.55 -14.68 62.33
N SER A 934 30.35 -14.56 63.65
CA SER A 934 31.40 -14.15 64.60
C SER A 934 32.29 -15.31 65.09
N SER A 935 33.62 -15.16 65.02
CA SER A 935 34.62 -16.07 65.63
C SER A 935 34.99 -15.69 67.08
N SER A 936 35.22 -16.71 67.92
CA SER A 936 35.37 -16.72 69.39
C SER A 936 36.29 -15.66 70.03
N VAL A 937 35.76 -14.95 71.05
CA VAL A 937 36.40 -13.85 71.78
C VAL A 937 37.17 -14.37 73.01
N THR A 938 38.40 -13.87 73.24
CA THR A 938 39.15 -13.99 74.50
C THR A 938 38.44 -13.24 75.63
N THR A 939 38.13 -13.90 76.75
CA THR A 939 37.32 -13.30 77.83
C THR A 939 38.10 -13.22 79.14
N THR A 940 38.00 -12.07 79.82
CA THR A 940 38.43 -11.86 81.21
C THR A 940 37.24 -11.96 82.17
N ASN A 941 36.11 -12.53 81.72
CA ASN A 941 34.87 -12.60 82.50
C ASN A 941 35.07 -13.36 83.80
N LEU A 942 34.42 -12.90 84.86
CA LEU A 942 34.47 -13.50 86.18
C LEU A 942 33.05 -13.49 86.73
N THR A 943 32.59 -14.63 87.24
CA THR A 943 31.25 -14.76 87.83
C THR A 943 31.36 -15.40 89.20
N ALA A 944 30.49 -15.02 90.12
CA ALA A 944 30.33 -15.65 91.44
C ALA A 944 28.85 -15.66 91.79
N ALA A 945 28.34 -16.76 92.33
CA ALA A 945 27.00 -16.77 92.92
C ALA A 945 26.97 -15.93 94.21
N PRO A 946 25.81 -15.35 94.60
CA PRO A 946 25.66 -14.72 95.91
C PRO A 946 26.06 -15.67 97.05
N TYR A 947 26.80 -15.17 98.02
CA TYR A 947 27.25 -15.94 99.18
C TYR A 947 26.23 -15.85 100.31
N LYS A 948 25.76 -16.99 100.82
CA LYS A 948 24.88 -17.04 101.99
C LYS A 948 25.73 -17.27 103.23
N ILE A 949 25.59 -16.41 104.25
CA ILE A 949 26.38 -16.52 105.49
C ILE A 949 26.21 -17.92 106.09
N GLY A 950 27.33 -18.54 106.43
CA GLY A 950 27.38 -19.90 106.99
C GLY A 950 27.59 -21.02 105.96
N THR A 951 27.56 -20.75 104.64
CA THR A 951 27.91 -21.79 103.66
C THR A 951 29.43 -21.99 103.59
N SER A 952 29.88 -23.24 103.47
CA SER A 952 31.30 -23.61 103.54
C SER A 952 32.08 -23.34 102.25
N THR A 953 31.40 -23.12 101.13
CA THR A 953 32.02 -22.93 99.81
C THR A 953 31.46 -21.71 99.07
N LEU A 954 32.27 -21.20 98.12
CA LEU A 954 31.88 -20.18 97.15
C LEU A 954 32.46 -20.54 95.78
N THR A 955 31.62 -20.63 94.76
CA THR A 955 31.98 -21.08 93.41
C THR A 955 31.65 -20.04 92.35
N GLY A 956 32.30 -20.16 91.19
CA GLY A 956 32.11 -19.28 90.06
C GLY A 956 32.85 -19.73 88.80
N THR A 957 32.76 -18.94 87.74
CA THR A 957 33.50 -19.18 86.48
C THR A 957 34.43 -18.03 86.13
N PHE A 958 35.49 -18.33 85.37
CA PHE A 958 36.47 -17.36 84.89
C PHE A 958 36.81 -17.60 83.41
N GLY A 959 37.07 -16.50 82.69
CA GLY A 959 37.42 -16.51 81.28
C GLY A 959 38.87 -16.93 81.02
N ASN A 960 39.15 -17.36 79.79
CA ASN A 960 40.39 -18.03 79.41
C ASN A 960 41.68 -17.19 79.56
N SER A 961 41.56 -15.87 79.76
CA SER A 961 42.72 -14.99 80.02
C SER A 961 43.14 -14.93 81.50
N ILE A 962 42.34 -15.45 82.44
CA ILE A 962 42.65 -15.43 83.89
C ILE A 962 43.43 -16.70 84.27
N SER A 963 44.58 -16.54 84.94
CA SER A 963 45.44 -17.64 85.37
C SER A 963 45.12 -18.13 86.78
N LYS A 964 44.72 -17.24 87.69
CA LYS A 964 44.35 -17.56 89.09
C LYS A 964 43.18 -16.69 89.56
N VAL A 965 42.37 -17.20 90.49
CA VAL A 965 41.22 -16.49 91.09
C VAL A 965 41.38 -16.42 92.61
N ARG A 966 41.26 -15.22 93.21
CA ARG A 966 41.57 -14.94 94.63
C ARG A 966 40.42 -14.25 95.35
N LEU A 967 40.22 -14.60 96.63
CA LEU A 967 39.17 -14.05 97.49
C LEU A 967 39.75 -12.91 98.34
N TRP A 968 39.07 -11.77 98.30
CA TRP A 968 39.39 -10.58 99.08
C TRP A 968 38.25 -10.25 100.03
N ILE A 969 38.56 -10.10 101.31
CA ILE A 969 37.60 -9.65 102.33
C ILE A 969 38.12 -8.34 102.92
N ASN A 970 37.29 -7.29 102.90
CA ASN A 970 37.61 -5.98 103.47
C ASN A 970 38.98 -5.43 103.01
N GLY A 971 39.32 -5.62 101.73
CA GLY A 971 40.53 -5.08 101.12
C GLY A 971 41.80 -5.91 101.28
N LYS A 972 41.74 -7.12 101.85
CA LYS A 972 42.89 -8.04 101.98
C LYS A 972 42.62 -9.39 101.30
N VAL A 973 43.62 -9.94 100.61
CA VAL A 973 43.56 -11.34 100.14
C VAL A 973 43.53 -12.28 101.34
N VAL A 974 42.50 -13.14 101.40
CA VAL A 974 42.37 -14.14 102.45
C VAL A 974 42.67 -15.55 101.97
N THR A 975 42.39 -15.88 100.70
CA THR A 975 42.70 -17.19 100.11
C THR A 975 42.66 -17.17 98.57
N GLN A 976 43.07 -18.26 97.93
CA GLN A 976 43.03 -18.49 96.48
C GLN A 976 42.17 -19.72 96.16
N ALA A 977 41.43 -19.69 95.05
CA ALA A 977 40.54 -20.76 94.65
C ALA A 977 41.30 -21.92 94.00
N THR A 978 40.72 -23.12 94.10
CA THR A 978 41.06 -24.25 93.23
C THR A 978 40.31 -24.09 91.92
N THR A 979 41.02 -24.18 90.79
CA THR A 979 40.47 -23.95 89.44
C THR A 979 40.48 -25.22 88.59
N THR A 980 39.52 -25.36 87.68
CA THR A 980 39.42 -26.44 86.69
C THR A 980 39.73 -25.94 85.28
N SER A 981 40.14 -26.84 84.38
CA SER A 981 40.51 -26.52 82.99
C SER A 981 39.36 -25.98 82.13
N ASN A 982 38.11 -26.16 82.56
CA ASN A 982 36.90 -25.65 81.90
C ASN A 982 36.48 -24.25 82.40
N GLY A 983 37.35 -23.50 83.09
CA GLY A 983 37.08 -22.12 83.50
C GLY A 983 36.15 -22.00 84.71
N SER A 984 36.12 -22.98 85.63
CA SER A 984 35.40 -22.87 86.91
C SER A 984 36.35 -22.81 88.10
N TYR A 985 35.94 -22.16 89.19
CA TYR A 985 36.73 -22.05 90.41
C TYR A 985 35.88 -22.27 91.67
N THR A 986 36.53 -22.76 92.73
CA THR A 986 35.91 -23.03 94.04
C THR A 986 36.83 -22.58 95.17
N PHE A 987 36.27 -21.84 96.12
CA PHE A 987 36.86 -21.62 97.44
C PHE A 987 36.18 -22.49 98.50
N THR A 988 36.95 -23.01 99.45
CA THR A 988 36.47 -23.82 100.58
C THR A 988 36.75 -23.13 101.92
N ASN A 989 36.05 -23.55 102.97
CA ASN A 989 36.10 -22.98 104.33
C ASN A 989 35.73 -21.49 104.41
N ILE A 990 34.82 -21.03 103.54
CA ILE A 990 34.49 -19.60 103.40
C ILE A 990 33.78 -19.01 104.61
N ALA A 991 32.97 -19.80 105.32
CA ALA A 991 32.28 -19.35 106.54
C ALA A 991 33.23 -18.81 107.63
N ASN A 992 34.50 -19.24 107.65
CA ASN A 992 35.49 -18.73 108.61
C ASN A 992 36.04 -17.33 108.23
N PHE A 993 35.86 -16.91 106.98
CA PHE A 993 36.40 -15.65 106.46
C PHE A 993 35.33 -14.55 106.32
N ILE A 994 34.05 -14.90 106.31
CA ILE A 994 32.93 -13.98 106.09
C ILE A 994 31.86 -14.15 107.19
N PRO A 995 32.14 -13.67 108.42
CA PRO A 995 31.21 -13.80 109.53
C PRO A 995 29.99 -12.87 109.45
N ASN A 996 30.06 -11.74 108.73
CA ASN A 996 29.00 -10.71 108.74
C ASN A 996 28.48 -10.36 107.33
N ALA A 997 27.20 -9.98 107.24
CA ALA A 997 26.58 -9.55 105.97
C ALA A 997 27.18 -8.25 105.41
N THR A 998 27.81 -7.45 106.27
CA THR A 998 28.44 -6.18 105.90
C THR A 998 29.85 -6.34 105.35
N ASP A 999 30.46 -7.52 105.44
CA ASP A 999 31.82 -7.74 104.94
C ASP A 999 31.87 -7.50 103.42
N LYS A 1000 32.89 -6.75 102.98
CA LYS A 1000 33.12 -6.51 101.55
C LYS A 1000 33.84 -7.71 100.95
N VAL A 1001 33.06 -8.59 100.30
CA VAL A 1001 33.53 -9.81 99.65
C VAL A 1001 33.77 -9.56 98.16
N GLU A 1002 34.99 -9.77 97.70
CA GLU A 1002 35.37 -9.54 96.29
C GLU A 1002 36.17 -10.72 95.74
N ILE A 1003 35.88 -11.11 94.50
CA ILE A 1003 36.67 -12.11 93.75
C ILE A 1003 37.51 -11.39 92.71
N VAL A 1004 38.78 -11.74 92.63
CA VAL A 1004 39.75 -11.11 91.74
C VAL A 1004 40.43 -12.16 90.88
N GLY A 1005 40.33 -12.02 89.56
CA GLY A 1005 41.06 -12.79 88.57
C GLY A 1005 42.34 -12.08 88.20
N VAL A 1006 43.45 -12.82 88.19
CA VAL A 1006 44.77 -12.30 87.88
C VAL A 1006 45.44 -13.12 86.78
N ASP A 1007 46.39 -12.52 86.07
CA ASP A 1007 47.28 -13.25 85.16
C ASP A 1007 48.35 -14.07 85.91
N SER A 1008 49.22 -14.75 85.17
CA SER A 1008 50.30 -15.57 85.73
C SER A 1008 51.34 -14.78 86.53
N GLN A 1009 51.35 -13.44 86.42
CA GLN A 1009 52.22 -12.53 87.16
C GLN A 1009 51.50 -11.86 88.35
N TYR A 1010 50.28 -12.34 88.69
CA TYR A 1010 49.40 -11.78 89.73
C TYR A 1010 48.90 -10.35 89.46
N LYS A 1011 48.96 -9.87 88.22
CA LYS A 1011 48.34 -8.60 87.84
C LYS A 1011 46.83 -8.78 87.73
N GLU A 1012 46.08 -7.90 88.37
CA GLU A 1012 44.62 -7.89 88.34
C GLU A 1012 44.11 -7.69 86.90
N LEU A 1013 43.29 -8.64 86.44
CA LEU A 1013 42.62 -8.59 85.14
C LEU A 1013 41.14 -8.26 85.28
N ASN A 1014 40.49 -8.73 86.36
CA ASN A 1014 39.09 -8.44 86.64
C ASN A 1014 38.78 -8.62 88.14
N ARG A 1015 37.87 -7.81 88.69
CA ARG A 1015 37.41 -7.86 90.08
C ARG A 1015 35.90 -7.68 90.13
N ILE A 1016 35.24 -8.60 90.80
CA ILE A 1016 33.80 -8.54 91.03
C ILE A 1016 33.48 -8.57 92.52
N ARG A 1017 32.39 -7.89 92.90
CA ARG A 1017 31.86 -7.95 94.27
C ARG A 1017 30.84 -9.09 94.38
N VAL A 1018 30.95 -9.88 95.44
CA VAL A 1018 29.98 -10.95 95.76
C VAL A 1018 28.91 -10.38 96.66
N ILE A 1019 27.65 -10.59 96.30
CA ILE A 1019 26.52 -10.21 97.14
C ILE A 1019 26.45 -11.21 98.29
N VAL A 1020 26.53 -10.72 99.53
CA VAL A 1020 26.35 -11.54 100.74
C VAL A 1020 24.91 -11.42 101.20
N THR A 1021 24.22 -12.55 101.36
CA THR A 1021 22.80 -12.59 101.74
C THR A 1021 22.60 -13.34 103.05
N ASP A 1022 22.00 -12.66 104.04
CA ASP A 1022 21.49 -13.27 105.28
C ASP A 1022 19.99 -13.57 105.12
N PRO A 1023 19.55 -14.84 105.11
CA PRO A 1023 18.16 -15.20 104.87
C PRO A 1023 17.40 -15.38 106.18
N SER A 1024 17.02 -14.27 106.80
CA SER A 1024 15.89 -14.26 107.73
C SER A 1024 15.13 -12.92 107.64
N PRO A 1025 13.86 -12.92 107.18
CA PRO A 1025 13.07 -11.74 106.86
C PRO A 1025 12.24 -11.18 108.04
N LEU A 1026 11.72 -9.94 107.88
CA LEU A 1026 10.76 -9.14 108.70
C LEU A 1026 11.34 -8.30 109.84
N ASP A 1027 11.73 -7.07 109.50
CA ASP A 1027 12.56 -6.21 110.34
C ASP A 1027 11.81 -4.94 110.82
N SER A 1028 10.50 -4.99 111.10
CA SER A 1028 9.72 -3.91 111.80
C SER A 1028 8.23 -4.18 112.05
N GLN A 1029 7.65 -5.33 111.66
CA GLN A 1029 6.20 -5.56 111.82
C GLN A 1029 5.79 -5.89 113.27
N LEU A 1030 4.57 -5.49 113.66
CA LEU A 1030 3.93 -5.75 114.95
C LEU A 1030 2.49 -6.19 114.70
N SER A 1031 1.98 -7.16 115.45
CA SER A 1031 0.59 -7.61 115.39
C SER A 1031 0.07 -7.95 116.78
N VAL A 1032 -1.24 -7.79 117.01
CA VAL A 1032 -1.89 -8.11 118.29
C VAL A 1032 -2.98 -9.13 118.02
N ASP A 1033 -3.08 -10.15 118.87
CA ASP A 1033 -4.17 -11.13 118.82
C ASP A 1033 -5.49 -10.50 119.31
N ASN A 1034 -6.63 -11.10 118.97
CA ASN A 1034 -7.94 -10.60 119.41
C ASN A 1034 -8.01 -10.51 120.94
N PHE A 1035 -8.35 -9.32 121.45
CA PHE A 1035 -8.44 -9.01 122.88
C PHE A 1035 -9.83 -8.42 123.22
N LYS A 1036 -10.36 -8.75 124.40
CA LYS A 1036 -11.61 -8.16 124.94
C LYS A 1036 -11.39 -7.58 126.34
N ILE A 1037 -12.12 -6.53 126.67
CA ILE A 1037 -12.06 -5.93 128.01
C ILE A 1037 -12.48 -6.96 129.07
N GLY A 1038 -11.67 -7.06 130.12
CA GLY A 1038 -11.79 -8.07 131.17
C GLY A 1038 -10.84 -9.25 131.02
N ASP A 1039 -10.18 -9.42 129.86
CA ASP A 1039 -9.17 -10.46 129.66
C ASP A 1039 -7.91 -10.15 130.50
N LYS A 1040 -7.39 -11.18 131.17
CA LYS A 1040 -6.23 -11.07 132.08
C LYS A 1040 -4.89 -10.93 131.34
N THR A 1041 -4.85 -11.25 130.06
CA THR A 1041 -3.63 -11.19 129.24
C THR A 1041 -3.93 -10.69 127.82
N MET A 1042 -2.94 -10.04 127.19
CA MET A 1042 -2.98 -9.62 125.79
C MET A 1042 -1.69 -10.07 125.09
N THR A 1043 -1.80 -10.75 123.94
CA THR A 1043 -0.67 -11.35 123.23
C THR A 1043 -0.57 -10.87 121.78
N GLY A 1044 0.58 -11.09 121.16
CA GLY A 1044 0.80 -10.79 119.75
C GLY A 1044 2.21 -11.15 119.28
N SER A 1045 2.56 -10.76 118.06
CA SER A 1045 3.88 -11.06 117.45
C SER A 1045 4.62 -9.80 117.00
N PHE A 1046 5.95 -9.85 116.95
CA PHE A 1046 6.80 -8.75 116.52
C PHE A 1046 8.06 -9.20 115.75
N GLY A 1047 8.49 -8.37 114.80
CA GLY A 1047 9.68 -8.57 113.96
C GLY A 1047 10.99 -8.12 114.62
N LYS A 1048 12.13 -8.52 114.05
CA LYS A 1048 13.44 -8.49 114.74
C LYS A 1048 14.02 -7.09 115.08
N LYS A 1049 13.62 -5.98 114.42
CA LYS A 1049 14.01 -4.61 114.85
C LYS A 1049 13.33 -4.11 116.11
N ILE A 1050 12.23 -4.72 116.52
CA ILE A 1050 11.57 -4.34 117.76
C ILE A 1050 12.28 -5.09 118.88
N ALA A 1051 13.01 -4.36 119.72
CA ALA A 1051 13.69 -4.94 120.85
C ALA A 1051 12.74 -5.19 122.02
N LYS A 1052 11.72 -4.33 122.18
CA LYS A 1052 10.72 -4.38 123.27
C LYS A 1052 9.35 -3.95 122.78
N VAL A 1053 8.28 -4.49 123.38
CA VAL A 1053 6.88 -4.11 123.09
C VAL A 1053 6.24 -3.52 124.36
N ARG A 1054 5.54 -2.39 124.24
CA ARG A 1054 4.98 -1.63 125.38
C ARG A 1054 3.51 -1.31 125.21
N LEU A 1055 2.74 -1.45 126.29
CA LEU A 1055 1.32 -1.13 126.39
C LEU A 1055 1.13 0.26 126.96
N TRP A 1056 0.38 1.09 126.24
CA TRP A 1056 0.02 2.44 126.61
C TRP A 1056 -1.48 2.54 126.78
N ILE A 1057 -1.91 3.21 127.85
CA ILE A 1057 -3.32 3.49 128.12
C ILE A 1057 -3.46 4.99 128.33
N ASN A 1058 -4.35 5.63 127.57
CA ASN A 1058 -4.61 7.08 127.62
C ASN A 1058 -3.32 7.94 127.54
N GLY A 1059 -2.36 7.53 126.69
CA GLY A 1059 -1.13 8.28 126.43
C GLY A 1059 0.02 8.04 127.43
N LYS A 1060 -0.04 7.01 128.28
CA LYS A 1060 1.06 6.66 129.22
C LYS A 1060 1.42 5.19 129.16
N VAL A 1061 2.71 4.86 129.19
CA VAL A 1061 3.21 3.48 129.31
C VAL A 1061 2.74 2.89 130.65
N VAL A 1062 1.96 1.82 130.61
CA VAL A 1062 1.51 1.11 131.82
C VAL A 1062 2.21 -0.24 132.01
N GLN A 1063 2.70 -0.86 130.93
CA GLN A 1063 3.40 -2.14 131.01
C GLN A 1063 4.35 -2.35 129.82
N GLN A 1064 5.44 -3.10 130.05
CA GLN A 1064 6.30 -3.66 129.00
C GLN A 1064 6.07 -5.18 128.94
N ALA A 1065 5.93 -5.73 127.74
CA ALA A 1065 5.57 -7.12 127.56
C ALA A 1065 6.73 -8.05 127.91
N THR A 1066 6.41 -9.27 128.32
CA THR A 1066 7.34 -10.40 128.31
C THR A 1066 7.41 -10.93 126.89
N THR A 1067 8.61 -11.11 126.35
CA THR A 1067 8.80 -11.50 124.95
C THR A 1067 9.60 -12.79 124.81
N THR A 1068 9.13 -13.72 123.99
CA THR A 1068 9.80 -15.01 123.72
C THR A 1068 9.61 -15.38 122.25
N ASN A 1069 10.70 -15.70 121.54
CA ASN A 1069 10.69 -16.21 120.15
C ASN A 1069 9.85 -15.37 119.16
N GLY A 1070 9.91 -14.03 119.25
CA GLY A 1070 9.16 -13.13 118.37
C GLY A 1070 7.69 -12.92 118.74
N MET A 1071 7.26 -13.43 119.90
CA MET A 1071 5.92 -13.20 120.48
C MET A 1071 6.02 -12.33 121.73
N PHE A 1072 4.97 -11.55 122.03
CA PHE A 1072 4.88 -10.73 123.24
C PHE A 1072 3.59 -11.02 124.02
N THR A 1073 3.67 -10.87 125.35
CA THR A 1073 2.54 -11.03 126.28
C THR A 1073 2.52 -9.93 127.35
N PHE A 1074 1.38 -9.28 127.53
CA PHE A 1074 1.03 -8.45 128.69
C PHE A 1074 0.14 -9.23 129.66
N THR A 1075 0.28 -8.98 130.96
CA THR A 1075 -0.47 -9.67 132.02
C THR A 1075 -1.12 -8.67 132.96
N SER A 1076 -2.19 -9.09 133.65
CA SER A 1076 -3.03 -8.22 134.50
C SER A 1076 -3.77 -7.11 133.72
N THR A 1077 -3.97 -7.31 132.41
CA THR A 1077 -4.60 -6.32 131.51
C THR A 1077 -6.03 -5.95 131.91
N ASN A 1078 -6.76 -6.86 132.56
CA ASN A 1078 -8.09 -6.63 133.11
C ASN A 1078 -8.14 -5.59 134.25
N TYR A 1079 -7.00 -5.29 134.89
CA TYR A 1079 -6.88 -4.23 135.90
C TYR A 1079 -6.26 -2.95 135.33
N LEU A 1080 -5.63 -3.02 134.15
CA LEU A 1080 -4.94 -1.91 133.49
C LEU A 1080 -5.82 -1.22 132.44
N ILE A 1081 -6.71 -1.97 131.78
CA ILE A 1081 -7.73 -1.50 130.83
C ILE A 1081 -9.07 -1.65 131.53
N THR A 1082 -9.56 -0.55 132.13
CA THR A 1082 -10.70 -0.61 133.06
C THR A 1082 -12.00 -0.08 132.46
N SER A 1083 -11.91 0.65 131.34
CA SER A 1083 -13.05 1.23 130.65
C SER A 1083 -13.01 0.97 129.15
N PRO A 1084 -14.16 0.71 128.49
CA PRO A 1084 -14.24 0.69 127.02
C PRO A 1084 -13.95 2.04 126.35
N ASN A 1085 -13.87 3.12 127.11
CA ASN A 1085 -13.44 4.42 126.58
C ASN A 1085 -11.93 4.67 126.70
N ASP A 1086 -11.16 3.73 127.29
CA ASP A 1086 -9.71 3.86 127.37
C ASP A 1086 -9.07 3.74 125.96
N ILE A 1087 -8.16 4.66 125.61
CA ILE A 1087 -7.37 4.55 124.38
C ILE A 1087 -6.19 3.63 124.65
N VAL A 1088 -6.18 2.45 124.02
CA VAL A 1088 -5.16 1.43 124.22
C VAL A 1088 -4.24 1.35 123.01
N GLU A 1089 -2.93 1.53 123.21
CA GLU A 1089 -1.93 1.45 122.15
C GLU A 1089 -0.82 0.45 122.51
N ILE A 1090 -0.40 -0.36 121.53
CA ILE A 1090 0.78 -1.22 121.62
C ILE A 1090 1.86 -0.68 120.71
N ILE A 1091 3.03 -0.44 121.28
CA ILE A 1091 4.15 0.19 120.60
C ILE A 1091 5.36 -0.75 120.61
N GLY A 1092 5.87 -1.05 119.42
CA GLY A 1092 7.14 -1.74 119.22
C GLY A 1092 8.27 -0.72 119.14
N VAL A 1093 9.29 -0.87 119.98
CA VAL A 1093 10.43 0.06 120.08
C VAL A 1093 11.76 -0.67 119.90
N ASP A 1094 12.79 0.06 119.48
CA ASP A 1094 14.16 -0.45 119.42
C ASP A 1094 14.82 -0.50 120.83
N GLU A 1095 16.09 -0.91 120.91
CA GLU A 1095 16.81 -1.04 122.19
C GLU A 1095 16.96 0.30 122.94
N GLN A 1096 16.89 1.42 122.21
CA GLN A 1096 16.95 2.78 122.77
C GLN A 1096 15.56 3.35 123.09
N TYR A 1097 14.51 2.52 123.05
CA TYR A 1097 13.11 2.88 123.31
C TYR A 1097 12.49 3.86 122.31
N LYS A 1098 13.07 3.99 121.10
CA LYS A 1098 12.48 4.80 120.04
C LYS A 1098 11.41 3.98 119.32
N GLU A 1099 10.27 4.62 119.03
CA GLU A 1099 9.16 3.98 118.32
C GLU A 1099 9.61 3.51 116.94
N VAL A 1100 9.44 2.20 116.71
CA VAL A 1100 9.65 1.54 115.41
C VAL A 1100 8.30 1.39 114.70
N THR A 1101 7.24 1.05 115.45
CA THR A 1101 5.87 0.95 114.94
C THR A 1101 4.85 0.98 116.09
N LYS A 1102 3.57 1.29 115.80
CA LYS A 1102 2.48 1.29 116.79
C LYS A 1102 1.15 0.78 116.24
N ILE A 1103 0.31 0.26 117.13
CA ILE A 1103 -1.06 -0.18 116.85
C ILE A 1103 -1.99 0.32 117.95
N THR A 1104 -3.10 0.96 117.58
CA THR A 1104 -4.18 1.33 118.51
C THR A 1104 -5.25 0.25 118.50
N ILE A 1105 -5.62 -0.24 119.68
CA ILE A 1105 -6.66 -1.25 119.87
C ILE A 1105 -7.96 -0.55 120.26
N LYS A 1106 -9.04 -0.88 119.55
CA LYS A 1106 -10.39 -0.52 119.98
C LYS A 1106 -10.86 -1.60 120.95
N CYS A 1107 -11.05 -1.23 122.21
CA CYS A 1107 -11.38 -2.15 123.30
C CYS A 1107 -12.89 -2.33 123.50
#